data_AF-A0AAV3QKU5-F1
#
_entry.id   AF-A0AAV3QKU5-F1
#
_cell.length_a   1.000
_cell.length_b   1.000
_cell.length_c   1.000
_cell.angle_alpha   90.00
_cell.angle_beta   90.00
_cell.angle_gamma   90.00
#
_symmetry.space_group_name_H-M   'P 1'
#
loop_
_entity.id
_entity.type
_entity.pdbx_description
1 polymer ?
#
loop_
_entity_poly.entity_id
_entity_poly.type
_entity_poly.pdbx_seq_one_letter_code
_entity_poly.pdbx_strand_id
1 'polypeptide(L)'
;MAGDWQTTINSAEVYKEALKGQAKQSQPAKSPPSLPLPKRIPKTSFIIDGFKYASSFSICYFLTHFHSDHYEGLTPKWSKGIIFCSPITAQLLIDILNLPKQFIHPLPLSQRLLIDDAEVILLDANHCPGAVQFLFKIPNRSGFQKYVHTGDFRYCHQMKSVSLLNEFSGADAIFLDTTYCHPKFQFPSQDESIDYVVDVINRISFENEGNVLFLVATYIVGKERILVEIARRCKRKVYVDSKKMAILRVLGLGEGGMFSEDMSECDVHVVGWNVLGETWPYFRPNFVKTREIMEEGKYSKVVGFVPTGWTYEVKRKTFDVRSKDSIEIHLVPYSEHSNYEELREYVKFLKPKSIIPTVGVDVDKYDSKHANAMRKHFAGLLDEMAIKHEFLLGFKRISRGENESVECLEASDTIMQEHEKNLSNMNSQNDVEEENVPQFQCASQESSSQDLSEISMNETIQELTDCLPSWVTRHQMIGLLKDSGRNVVEAVSNFYEHETEFHAVASASTSSNFVNPVTLLDKDCVDPKASLGKDGPPCKLTEYESASPSNQNVLELAPGSHVPTLSQTCKLSSVGNLKRDAISPGKRKKSTLMNKQSKKSSTKLNLEKQHTITKFFTKMAPLGSKENNETAMPKESEMYKEVVDKFIQVVNGDNTLRSHALTFIEEAKGDLDVALDLYYTRLGVEDTEKENCSETIELLPSQRNQRVSHSGQDMEVAKREEPDTDVSLLDHASDRLGLSYVSLPPERYSPVEDACWKDGQAAPYIHLARTFDLVEDEKGKIKATSILCNMFRSLLVLSPSDVLPAVYLCLNKIAPDHENMELNIGSSTVVAALEEACGTNKSRIRELYNSLGDLGDVAQLCRQSQSLLVAPAPLTIRGVYDILRKISVQTGSRSTTRKKNIIVNLMCSCREKEMKFLVRTLVRNLRIGAMTRTVLPALAQAIAMNSCSSERIENIKTLSAAVVEAYNIIPDLNILIPMLLEKGTLFSSEALLMVPGVPIKPMLAKIANGASQILKTFENKAFTCEYKYDGQRAQIHRLADGTVHVFSRNGDKTTSRFPDLVNTIKELCDPAAETFILDAEVVAIDRKNGGNLKSFQELSSRERGNKDSLISIDNIKVLY
;
A
#
# COMPACT_ATOMS: atom_id res chain seq x y z
N MET A 1 24.81 32.34 -31.69
CA MET A 1 25.49 33.50 -31.07
C MET A 1 26.28 32.98 -29.88
N ALA A 2 27.55 33.35 -29.75
CA ALA A 2 28.31 33.06 -28.53
C ALA A 2 28.06 34.21 -27.52
N GLY A 3 27.79 33.86 -26.27
CA GLY A 3 27.86 34.79 -25.14
C GLY A 3 29.14 34.52 -24.35
N ASP A 4 29.67 35.52 -23.67
CA ASP A 4 30.92 35.41 -22.92
C ASP A 4 30.76 34.53 -21.67
N TRP A 5 31.09 33.26 -21.79
CA TRP A 5 31.15 32.32 -20.67
C TRP A 5 32.40 32.59 -19.82
N GLN A 6 32.22 33.01 -18.56
CA GLN A 6 33.35 33.35 -17.68
C GLN A 6 34.22 32.14 -17.30
N THR A 7 33.66 30.92 -17.30
CA THR A 7 34.42 29.67 -17.12
C THR A 7 33.68 28.51 -17.79
N THR A 8 34.43 27.65 -18.48
CA THR A 8 33.95 26.38 -19.03
C THR A 8 34.69 25.22 -18.37
N ILE A 9 33.97 24.17 -17.97
CA ILE A 9 34.46 23.02 -17.22
C ILE A 9 34.06 21.75 -17.97
N ASN A 10 35.05 21.00 -18.45
CA ASN A 10 34.87 19.66 -18.98
C ASN A 10 35.06 18.65 -17.83
N SER A 11 33.97 18.04 -17.35
CA SER A 11 34.02 17.14 -16.19
C SER A 11 34.94 15.94 -16.42
N ALA A 12 35.01 15.44 -17.65
CA ALA A 12 35.83 14.30 -18.02
C ALA A 12 37.33 14.64 -18.05
N GLU A 13 37.71 15.90 -18.23
CA GLU A 13 39.10 16.35 -18.12
C GLU A 13 39.50 16.55 -16.66
N VAL A 14 38.68 17.24 -15.87
CA VAL A 14 38.90 17.39 -14.42
C VAL A 14 38.95 16.03 -13.71
N TYR A 15 38.10 15.08 -14.10
CA TYR A 15 38.12 13.72 -13.54
C TYR A 15 39.34 12.90 -13.99
N LYS A 16 39.78 13.01 -15.25
CA LYS A 16 41.06 12.41 -15.70
C LYS A 16 42.25 12.97 -14.94
N GLU A 17 42.24 14.27 -14.62
CA GLU A 17 43.26 14.92 -13.80
C GLU A 17 43.24 14.41 -12.35
N ALA A 18 42.07 14.33 -11.72
CA ALA A 18 41.90 13.78 -10.38
C ALA A 18 42.36 12.30 -10.25
N LEU A 19 42.30 11.55 -11.35
CA LEU A 19 42.78 10.17 -11.43
C LEU A 19 44.30 10.02 -11.68
N LYS A 20 45.06 11.10 -11.92
CA LYS A 20 46.54 11.07 -12.10
C LYS A 20 47.25 10.69 -10.79
N GLY A 21 47.23 9.40 -10.47
CA GLY A 21 47.80 8.84 -9.24
C GLY A 21 47.23 7.47 -8.83
N GLN A 22 46.19 6.97 -9.50
CA GLN A 22 45.62 5.64 -9.24
C GLN A 22 45.50 4.81 -10.54
N ALA A 23 45.58 3.48 -10.43
CA ALA A 23 45.59 2.60 -11.58
C ALA A 23 44.18 2.36 -12.16
N LYS A 24 44.07 2.50 -13.50
CA LYS A 24 42.98 2.10 -14.42
C LYS A 24 41.64 1.62 -13.81
N GLN A 25 40.53 2.23 -14.25
CA GLN A 25 39.47 1.45 -14.94
C GLN A 25 38.46 2.27 -15.77
N SER A 26 37.82 1.55 -16.72
CA SER A 26 36.51 1.74 -17.37
C SER A 26 36.02 3.14 -17.82
N GLN A 27 35.65 3.23 -19.10
CA GLN A 27 34.75 4.27 -19.65
C GLN A 27 33.30 4.09 -19.16
N PRO A 28 32.44 5.13 -19.22
CA PRO A 28 31.05 5.06 -18.79
C PRO A 28 30.20 4.09 -19.61
N ALA A 29 29.27 3.40 -18.92
CA ALA A 29 28.35 2.43 -19.49
C ALA A 29 26.88 2.89 -19.34
N LYS A 30 25.94 2.17 -19.98
CA LYS A 30 24.50 2.54 -20.02
C LYS A 30 23.89 2.66 -18.60
N SER A 31 22.89 3.52 -18.48
CA SER A 31 22.36 4.05 -17.21
C SER A 31 21.81 3.00 -16.22
N PRO A 32 22.03 3.17 -14.90
CA PRO A 32 21.50 2.27 -13.88
C PRO A 32 19.96 2.38 -13.77
N PRO A 33 19.23 1.27 -13.58
CA PRO A 33 17.78 1.26 -13.44
C PRO A 33 17.28 1.68 -12.03
N SER A 34 18.12 2.29 -11.20
CA SER A 34 17.88 2.46 -9.76
C SER A 34 18.17 3.86 -9.19
N LEU A 35 18.34 4.88 -10.03
CA LEU A 35 18.58 6.27 -9.59
C LEU A 35 17.25 7.03 -9.44
N PRO A 36 16.93 7.61 -8.26
CA PRO A 36 15.71 8.40 -8.07
C PRO A 36 15.62 9.61 -9.00
N LEU A 37 14.42 9.85 -9.54
CA LEU A 37 14.15 11.01 -10.39
C LEU A 37 14.51 12.36 -9.73
N PRO A 38 14.22 12.63 -8.43
CA PRO A 38 14.58 13.91 -7.81
C PRO A 38 16.09 14.17 -7.71
N LYS A 39 16.92 13.12 -7.88
CA LYS A 39 18.38 13.16 -7.71
C LYS A 39 19.11 13.26 -9.06
N ARG A 40 18.41 13.58 -10.17
CA ARG A 40 18.98 13.71 -11.52
C ARG A 40 18.36 14.88 -12.31
N ILE A 41 19.19 15.71 -12.97
CA ILE A 41 18.69 16.70 -13.95
C ILE A 41 18.33 16.00 -15.28
N PRO A 42 17.15 16.25 -15.87
CA PRO A 42 16.76 15.65 -17.15
C PRO A 42 17.73 15.99 -18.28
N LYS A 43 17.88 15.04 -19.22
CA LYS A 43 18.80 15.11 -20.37
C LYS A 43 20.31 15.18 -20.06
N THR A 44 20.72 15.28 -18.79
CA THR A 44 22.15 15.26 -18.40
C THR A 44 22.57 13.94 -17.73
N SER A 45 23.86 13.83 -17.43
CA SER A 45 24.48 12.87 -16.51
C SER A 45 24.43 13.31 -15.04
N PHE A 46 23.99 14.54 -14.75
CA PHE A 46 24.19 15.18 -13.44
C PHE A 46 23.38 14.50 -12.34
N ILE A 47 24.05 14.15 -11.25
CA ILE A 47 23.45 13.58 -10.04
C ILE A 47 23.55 14.61 -8.91
N ILE A 48 22.44 14.92 -8.24
CA ILE A 48 22.40 15.88 -7.13
C ILE A 48 22.08 15.12 -5.84
N ASP A 49 22.88 15.32 -4.78
CA ASP A 49 22.67 14.75 -3.44
C ASP A 49 22.45 13.21 -3.44
N GLY A 50 23.08 12.52 -4.40
CA GLY A 50 22.75 11.14 -4.80
C GLY A 50 23.92 10.15 -4.69
N PHE A 51 24.90 10.43 -3.84
CA PHE A 51 26.20 9.74 -3.79
C PHE A 51 26.12 8.23 -3.54
N LYS A 52 25.13 7.75 -2.79
CA LYS A 52 24.86 6.31 -2.62
C LYS A 52 24.45 5.57 -3.90
N TYR A 53 23.98 6.28 -4.93
CA TYR A 53 23.64 5.73 -6.26
C TYR A 53 24.79 5.82 -7.27
N ALA A 54 25.99 6.25 -6.82
CA ALA A 54 27.12 6.52 -7.70
C ALA A 54 27.61 5.26 -8.43
N SER A 55 27.68 5.38 -9.75
CA SER A 55 27.88 4.29 -10.72
C SER A 55 28.56 4.82 -11.98
N SER A 56 28.98 3.94 -12.88
CA SER A 56 29.65 4.28 -14.15
C SER A 56 28.82 5.12 -15.13
N PHE A 57 27.60 5.51 -14.80
CA PHE A 57 26.76 6.40 -15.60
C PHE A 57 27.13 7.88 -15.44
N SER A 58 27.70 8.28 -14.30
CA SER A 58 28.02 9.68 -14.03
C SER A 58 29.34 9.85 -13.29
N ILE A 59 30.07 10.87 -13.71
CA ILE A 59 31.25 11.43 -13.03
C ILE A 59 30.96 12.84 -12.49
N CYS A 60 29.70 13.32 -12.60
CA CYS A 60 29.29 14.70 -12.39
C CYS A 60 28.27 14.76 -11.24
N TYR A 61 28.77 14.91 -10.01
CA TYR A 61 27.95 14.91 -8.81
C TYR A 61 27.88 16.32 -8.24
N PHE A 62 26.71 16.72 -7.76
CA PHE A 62 26.45 18.03 -7.15
C PHE A 62 26.00 17.81 -5.70
N LEU A 63 26.55 18.56 -4.75
CA LEU A 63 26.12 18.57 -3.35
C LEU A 63 25.54 19.94 -3.01
N THR A 64 24.27 19.98 -2.62
CA THR A 64 23.57 21.23 -2.27
C THR A 64 24.08 21.81 -0.96
N HIS A 65 24.31 20.97 0.07
CA HIS A 65 24.74 21.41 1.39
C HIS A 65 25.32 20.25 2.24
N PHE A 66 25.86 20.58 3.41
CA PHE A 66 26.59 19.64 4.27
C PHE A 66 25.70 18.92 5.32
N HIS A 67 24.57 18.32 4.93
CA HIS A 67 23.80 17.41 5.81
C HIS A 67 23.93 15.94 5.38
N SER A 68 23.85 15.03 6.36
CA SER A 68 24.25 13.62 6.24
C SER A 68 23.40 12.77 5.29
N ASP A 69 22.16 13.17 5.08
CA ASP A 69 21.19 12.61 4.15
C ASP A 69 21.31 13.18 2.72
N HIS A 70 22.09 14.25 2.53
CA HIS A 70 22.46 14.80 1.23
C HIS A 70 23.83 14.30 0.76
N TYR A 71 24.81 14.14 1.66
CA TYR A 71 26.09 13.49 1.37
C TYR A 71 26.12 11.96 1.60
N GLU A 72 24.96 11.32 1.82
CA GLU A 72 24.86 9.87 2.08
C GLU A 72 25.52 9.05 0.94
N GLY A 73 26.59 8.31 1.28
CA GLY A 73 27.38 7.52 0.34
C GLY A 73 28.76 8.11 0.01
N LEU A 74 29.06 9.35 0.42
CA LEU A 74 30.45 9.85 0.44
C LEU A 74 31.28 9.14 1.51
N THR A 75 32.56 8.95 1.24
CA THR A 75 33.55 8.38 2.17
C THR A 75 34.93 9.00 1.92
N PRO A 76 35.89 8.90 2.86
CA PRO A 76 37.29 9.30 2.63
C PRO A 76 37.99 8.57 1.47
N LYS A 77 37.40 7.49 0.93
CA LYS A 77 37.88 6.72 -0.22
C LYS A 77 37.12 7.05 -1.52
N TRP A 78 36.39 8.17 -1.58
CA TRP A 78 35.63 8.56 -2.75
C TRP A 78 36.54 8.80 -3.97
N SER A 79 36.21 8.15 -5.08
CA SER A 79 36.89 8.30 -6.38
C SER A 79 35.96 8.18 -7.59
N LYS A 80 34.63 8.17 -7.40
CA LYS A 80 33.65 7.84 -8.45
C LYS A 80 33.29 9.00 -9.41
N GLY A 81 33.75 10.21 -9.12
CA GLY A 81 33.43 11.41 -9.90
C GLY A 81 33.80 12.69 -9.17
N ILE A 82 33.66 13.83 -9.84
CA ILE A 82 33.85 15.17 -9.29
C ILE A 82 32.60 15.60 -8.51
N ILE A 83 32.82 16.22 -7.35
CA ILE A 83 31.81 16.77 -6.46
C ILE A 83 31.82 18.30 -6.60
N PHE A 84 30.80 18.82 -7.28
CA PHE A 84 30.53 20.23 -7.46
C PHE A 84 29.67 20.76 -6.30
N CYS A 85 30.14 21.79 -5.60
CA CYS A 85 29.44 22.37 -4.44
C CYS A 85 29.89 23.81 -4.17
N SER A 86 29.30 24.49 -3.18
CA SER A 86 29.78 25.81 -2.74
C SER A 86 31.18 25.73 -2.10
N PRO A 87 31.93 26.85 -2.00
CA PRO A 87 33.26 26.86 -1.40
C PRO A 87 33.28 26.46 0.08
N ILE A 88 32.23 26.84 0.83
CA ILE A 88 32.07 26.47 2.25
C ILE A 88 31.83 24.96 2.37
N THR A 89 30.91 24.41 1.56
CA THR A 89 30.63 22.97 1.54
C THR A 89 31.85 22.17 1.11
N ALA A 90 32.64 22.66 0.14
CA ALA A 90 33.90 22.04 -0.26
C ALA A 90 34.92 21.95 0.89
N GLN A 91 35.09 23.03 1.65
CA GLN A 91 36.00 23.06 2.80
C GLN A 91 35.54 22.13 3.93
N LEU A 92 34.22 22.05 4.20
CA LEU A 92 33.65 21.09 5.16
C LEU A 92 33.85 19.62 4.72
N LEU A 93 33.72 19.30 3.43
CA LEU A 93 34.02 17.96 2.90
C LEU A 93 35.49 17.56 3.09
N ILE A 94 36.41 18.51 2.95
CA ILE A 94 37.86 18.29 3.12
C ILE A 94 38.20 18.16 4.62
N ASP A 95 37.89 19.17 5.43
CA ASP A 95 38.42 19.25 6.80
C ASP A 95 37.65 18.37 7.81
N ILE A 96 36.35 18.16 7.59
CA ILE A 96 35.49 17.43 8.54
C ILE A 96 35.27 15.99 8.11
N LEU A 97 35.02 15.72 6.81
CA LEU A 97 34.83 14.36 6.29
C LEU A 97 36.10 13.73 5.70
N ASN A 98 37.21 14.46 5.59
CA ASN A 98 38.50 13.95 5.10
C ASN A 98 38.41 13.34 3.68
N LEU A 99 37.61 13.95 2.80
CA LEU A 99 37.54 13.53 1.39
C LEU A 99 38.80 13.98 0.60
N PRO A 100 39.22 13.23 -0.44
CA PRO A 100 40.37 13.61 -1.26
C PRO A 100 40.06 14.86 -2.08
N LYS A 101 40.81 15.94 -1.82
CA LYS A 101 40.59 17.28 -2.41
C LYS A 101 40.53 17.28 -3.94
N GLN A 102 41.21 16.37 -4.63
CA GLN A 102 41.20 16.30 -6.10
C GLN A 102 39.83 15.92 -6.70
N PHE A 103 38.93 15.30 -5.92
CA PHE A 103 37.56 14.99 -6.37
C PHE A 103 36.53 16.06 -5.97
N ILE A 104 36.95 17.19 -5.39
CA ILE A 104 36.06 18.27 -4.95
C ILE A 104 36.36 19.53 -5.75
N HIS A 105 35.35 20.09 -6.41
CA HIS A 105 35.47 21.26 -7.25
C HIS A 105 34.51 22.37 -6.76
N PRO A 106 34.99 23.33 -5.95
CA PRO A 106 34.15 24.42 -5.46
C PRO A 106 33.76 25.35 -6.61
N LEU A 107 32.46 25.64 -6.72
CA LEU A 107 31.90 26.56 -7.71
C LEU A 107 31.53 27.90 -7.06
N PRO A 108 31.86 29.06 -7.67
CA PRO A 108 31.51 30.37 -7.13
C PRO A 108 30.00 30.63 -7.15
N LEU A 109 29.51 31.37 -6.15
CA LEU A 109 28.12 31.81 -6.06
C LEU A 109 27.83 32.93 -7.07
N SER A 110 26.60 32.96 -7.58
CA SER A 110 26.05 34.01 -8.46
C SER A 110 26.83 34.24 -9.77
N GLN A 111 27.53 33.22 -10.27
CA GLN A 111 28.23 33.23 -11.57
C GLN A 111 27.63 32.19 -12.54
N ARG A 112 27.79 32.43 -13.85
CA ARG A 112 27.38 31.48 -14.91
C ARG A 112 28.57 30.62 -15.30
N LEU A 113 28.42 29.30 -15.14
CA LEU A 113 29.48 28.33 -15.37
C LEU A 113 28.99 27.31 -16.39
N LEU A 114 29.74 27.05 -17.46
CA LEU A 114 29.37 26.07 -18.47
C LEU A 114 30.01 24.72 -18.09
N ILE A 115 29.19 23.75 -17.68
CA ILE A 115 29.64 22.39 -17.30
C ILE A 115 28.98 21.40 -18.26
N ASP A 116 29.77 20.61 -18.99
CA ASP A 116 29.27 19.59 -19.94
C ASP A 116 28.06 20.07 -20.79
N ASP A 117 28.25 21.19 -21.49
CA ASP A 117 27.25 21.92 -22.31
C ASP A 117 26.02 22.51 -21.58
N ALA A 118 25.92 22.40 -20.25
CA ALA A 118 24.88 23.02 -19.44
C ALA A 118 25.36 24.32 -18.74
N GLU A 119 24.57 25.40 -18.80
CA GLU A 119 24.80 26.59 -17.97
C GLU A 119 24.29 26.29 -16.55
N VAL A 120 25.21 26.32 -15.58
CA VAL A 120 24.96 26.08 -14.15
C VAL A 120 25.24 27.36 -13.36
N ILE A 121 24.34 27.67 -12.42
CA ILE A 121 24.44 28.81 -11.48
C ILE A 121 24.18 28.31 -10.06
N LEU A 122 24.98 28.75 -9.10
CA LEU A 122 24.74 28.51 -7.67
C LEU A 122 24.18 29.80 -7.03
N LEU A 123 23.06 29.70 -6.32
CA LEU A 123 22.53 30.76 -5.46
C LEU A 123 22.43 30.26 -4.01
N ASP A 124 22.52 31.17 -3.04
CA ASP A 124 22.33 30.83 -1.62
C ASP A 124 20.91 30.30 -1.34
N ALA A 125 20.80 29.24 -0.52
CA ALA A 125 19.53 28.60 -0.17
C ALA A 125 18.88 29.15 1.12
N ASN A 126 19.57 30.02 1.87
CA ASN A 126 19.14 30.58 3.16
C ASN A 126 18.72 29.48 4.18
N HIS A 127 19.33 28.29 4.06
CA HIS A 127 19.09 27.13 4.91
C HIS A 127 20.18 27.01 6.00
N CYS A 128 21.36 26.53 5.64
CA CYS A 128 22.53 26.48 6.52
C CYS A 128 23.78 27.01 5.79
N PRO A 129 24.87 27.36 6.50
CA PRO A 129 26.05 27.97 5.89
C PRO A 129 26.64 27.12 4.76
N GLY A 130 26.70 27.69 3.55
CA GLY A 130 27.17 27.01 2.34
C GLY A 130 26.11 26.24 1.55
N ALA A 131 24.84 26.23 1.99
CA ALA A 131 23.74 25.60 1.26
C ALA A 131 23.36 26.38 -0.01
N VAL A 132 23.21 25.67 -1.13
CA VAL A 132 22.92 26.29 -2.44
C VAL A 132 21.75 25.68 -3.20
N GLN A 133 20.99 26.57 -3.85
CA GLN A 133 20.07 26.26 -4.93
C GLN A 133 20.90 26.19 -6.23
N PHE A 134 20.75 25.12 -7.02
CA PHE A 134 21.36 25.03 -8.35
C PHE A 134 20.33 25.39 -9.42
N LEU A 135 20.69 26.31 -10.32
CA LEU A 135 19.90 26.64 -11.50
C LEU A 135 20.61 26.06 -12.74
N PHE A 136 19.88 25.32 -13.58
CA PHE A 136 20.41 24.63 -14.76
C PHE A 136 19.66 25.06 -16.03
N LYS A 137 20.37 25.54 -17.05
CA LYS A 137 19.83 25.66 -18.42
C LYS A 137 20.48 24.62 -19.32
N ILE A 138 19.67 23.72 -19.85
CA ILE A 138 20.09 22.60 -20.69
C ILE A 138 19.73 22.90 -22.15
N PRO A 139 20.67 22.82 -23.11
CA PRO A 139 20.36 23.00 -24.52
C PRO A 139 19.29 22.02 -25.04
N ASN A 140 18.48 22.49 -25.98
CA ASN A 140 17.40 21.72 -26.60
C ASN A 140 17.25 22.14 -28.08
N ARG A 141 16.58 21.33 -28.91
CA ARG A 141 16.47 21.54 -30.38
C ARG A 141 15.84 22.87 -30.81
N SER A 142 15.22 23.61 -29.89
CA SER A 142 14.51 24.88 -30.15
C SER A 142 14.74 25.93 -29.04
N GLY A 143 15.86 25.87 -28.31
CA GLY A 143 16.18 26.79 -27.22
C GLY A 143 16.81 26.10 -26.01
N PHE A 144 16.46 26.53 -24.79
CA PHE A 144 16.93 25.94 -23.54
C PHE A 144 15.77 25.43 -22.68
N GLN A 145 15.97 24.35 -21.95
CA GLN A 145 15.11 23.96 -20.83
C GLN A 145 15.70 24.44 -19.52
N LYS A 146 14.86 24.93 -18.61
CA LYS A 146 15.24 25.53 -17.34
C LYS A 146 14.81 24.65 -16.17
N TYR A 147 15.76 24.29 -15.31
CA TYR A 147 15.50 23.55 -14.08
C TYR A 147 16.05 24.31 -12.87
N VAL A 148 15.31 24.32 -11.77
CA VAL A 148 15.78 24.82 -10.47
C VAL A 148 15.76 23.67 -9.48
N HIS A 149 16.88 23.41 -8.80
CA HIS A 149 16.95 22.45 -7.71
C HIS A 149 17.26 23.19 -6.41
N THR A 150 16.28 23.27 -5.51
CA THR A 150 16.42 24.09 -4.29
C THR A 150 17.44 23.54 -3.30
N GLY A 151 17.69 22.23 -3.36
CA GLY A 151 18.18 21.52 -2.17
C GLY A 151 17.15 21.68 -1.05
N ASP A 152 17.64 21.80 0.17
CA ASP A 152 16.85 22.24 1.32
C ASP A 152 17.05 23.76 1.46
N PHE A 153 15.95 24.51 1.58
CA PHE A 153 15.97 25.97 1.44
C PHE A 153 14.90 26.65 2.29
N ARG A 154 15.20 27.84 2.82
CA ARG A 154 14.18 28.75 3.37
C ARG A 154 14.04 29.98 2.49
N TYR A 155 12.94 30.02 1.74
CA TYR A 155 12.56 31.16 0.95
C TYR A 155 12.47 32.45 1.79
N CYS A 156 13.03 33.53 1.25
CA CYS A 156 12.88 34.89 1.78
C CYS A 156 12.52 35.85 0.63
N HIS A 157 11.79 36.93 0.94
CA HIS A 157 11.27 37.84 -0.10
C HIS A 157 12.39 38.49 -0.94
N GLN A 158 13.58 38.65 -0.36
CA GLN A 158 14.79 39.14 -1.01
C GLN A 158 15.19 38.28 -2.22
N MET A 159 14.84 36.99 -2.27
CA MET A 159 15.10 36.16 -3.46
C MET A 159 14.44 36.71 -4.73
N LYS A 160 13.34 37.47 -4.62
CA LYS A 160 12.69 38.13 -5.78
C LYS A 160 13.57 39.19 -6.45
N SER A 161 14.54 39.79 -5.75
CA SER A 161 15.46 40.78 -6.35
C SER A 161 16.67 40.17 -7.05
N VAL A 162 16.88 38.84 -6.95
CA VAL A 162 18.00 38.16 -7.60
C VAL A 162 17.71 38.01 -9.10
N SER A 163 18.37 38.81 -9.93
CA SER A 163 18.19 38.82 -11.39
C SER A 163 18.37 37.43 -12.02
N LEU A 164 19.41 36.70 -11.62
CA LEU A 164 19.70 35.34 -12.10
C LEU A 164 18.59 34.34 -11.79
N LEU A 165 17.81 34.53 -10.71
CA LEU A 165 16.67 33.67 -10.37
C LEU A 165 15.41 34.06 -11.16
N ASN A 166 15.22 35.35 -11.43
CA ASN A 166 14.12 35.85 -12.27
C ASN A 166 14.17 35.28 -13.70
N GLU A 167 15.37 35.01 -14.24
CA GLU A 167 15.54 34.30 -15.52
C GLU A 167 14.91 32.90 -15.55
N PHE A 168 14.64 32.29 -14.39
CA PHE A 168 14.03 30.97 -14.24
C PHE A 168 12.52 31.03 -13.98
N SER A 169 11.89 32.21 -14.12
CA SER A 169 10.43 32.26 -14.29
C SER A 169 10.02 31.48 -15.55
N GLY A 170 8.94 30.69 -15.44
CA GLY A 170 8.50 29.74 -16.46
C GLY A 170 9.34 28.46 -16.55
N ALA A 171 10.05 28.07 -15.48
CA ALA A 171 10.90 26.87 -15.48
C ALA A 171 10.14 25.57 -15.84
N ASP A 172 10.79 24.66 -16.57
CA ASP A 172 10.19 23.40 -17.00
C ASP A 172 9.90 22.47 -15.81
N ALA A 173 10.82 22.43 -14.84
CA ALA A 173 10.58 21.80 -13.54
C ALA A 173 11.34 22.50 -12.41
N ILE A 174 10.75 22.49 -11.22
CA ILE A 174 11.48 22.73 -9.98
C ILE A 174 11.55 21.45 -9.15
N PHE A 175 12.74 21.17 -8.62
CA PHE A 175 12.99 20.17 -7.59
C PHE A 175 12.95 20.91 -6.26
N LEU A 176 11.87 20.70 -5.49
CA LEU A 176 11.45 21.57 -4.40
C LEU A 176 11.50 20.85 -3.05
N ASP A 177 12.09 21.51 -2.05
CA ASP A 177 11.98 21.13 -0.63
C ASP A 177 10.50 21.05 -0.23
N THR A 178 10.06 19.86 0.12
CA THR A 178 8.68 19.58 0.54
C THR A 178 8.54 19.23 2.02
N THR A 179 9.60 19.44 2.82
CA THR A 179 9.69 19.09 4.26
C THR A 179 8.50 19.58 5.08
N TYR A 180 8.09 20.84 4.87
CA TYR A 180 6.93 21.45 5.55
C TYR A 180 5.76 21.76 4.60
N CYS A 181 5.62 21.01 3.49
CA CYS A 181 4.54 21.18 2.53
C CYS A 181 3.18 20.65 3.04
N HIS A 182 2.62 21.26 4.10
CA HIS A 182 1.27 21.02 4.59
C HIS A 182 0.72 22.29 5.29
N PRO A 183 -0.57 22.67 5.11
CA PRO A 183 -1.21 23.84 5.76
C PRO A 183 -1.21 23.92 7.29
N LYS A 184 -0.52 23.02 7.99
CA LYS A 184 -0.35 23.04 9.45
C LYS A 184 1.00 23.64 9.87
N PHE A 185 1.93 23.78 8.92
CA PHE A 185 3.27 24.29 9.15
C PHE A 185 3.33 25.76 8.71
N GLN A 186 2.70 26.61 9.50
CA GLN A 186 2.81 28.07 9.44
C GLN A 186 3.49 28.52 10.74
N PHE A 187 4.83 28.54 10.76
CA PHE A 187 5.64 28.98 11.89
C PHE A 187 6.24 30.37 11.61
N PRO A 188 6.60 31.15 12.66
CA PRO A 188 7.14 32.50 12.51
C PRO A 188 8.46 32.59 11.74
N SER A 189 8.92 33.82 11.51
CA SER A 189 10.23 34.10 10.95
C SER A 189 11.38 33.57 11.82
N GLN A 190 12.57 33.49 11.22
CA GLN A 190 13.80 33.17 11.97
C GLN A 190 14.09 34.24 13.03
N ASP A 191 13.81 35.51 12.74
CA ASP A 191 14.12 36.64 13.61
C ASP A 191 13.19 36.71 14.83
N GLU A 192 11.85 36.60 14.67
CA GLU A 192 10.91 36.49 15.81
C GLU A 192 11.26 35.30 16.74
N SER A 193 11.76 34.22 16.15
CA SER A 193 12.19 33.03 16.89
C SER A 193 13.52 33.24 17.63
N ILE A 194 14.41 34.09 17.12
CA ILE A 194 15.66 34.51 17.78
C ILE A 194 15.37 35.53 18.88
N ASP A 195 14.51 36.52 18.61
CA ASP A 195 14.06 37.53 19.56
C ASP A 195 13.52 36.87 20.84
N TYR A 196 12.61 35.89 20.69
CA TYR A 196 12.10 35.12 21.82
C TYR A 196 13.21 34.45 22.65
N VAL A 197 14.23 33.85 22.02
CA VAL A 197 15.32 33.17 22.73
C VAL A 197 16.18 34.18 23.48
N VAL A 198 16.55 35.28 22.84
CA VAL A 198 17.32 36.37 23.44
C VAL A 198 16.54 37.00 24.61
N ASP A 199 15.25 37.26 24.45
CA ASP A 199 14.40 37.87 25.48
C ASP A 199 14.18 36.92 26.66
N VAL A 200 14.03 35.60 26.43
CA VAL A 200 13.97 34.61 27.51
C VAL A 200 15.29 34.52 28.27
N ILE A 201 16.44 34.51 27.58
CA ILE A 201 17.77 34.52 28.23
C ILE A 201 17.92 35.79 29.07
N ASN A 202 17.68 36.96 28.50
CA ASN A 202 17.82 38.25 29.18
C ASN A 202 16.88 38.37 30.39
N ARG A 203 15.61 37.98 30.24
CA ARG A 203 14.61 37.98 31.31
C ARG A 203 15.00 37.05 32.46
N ILE A 204 15.35 35.80 32.16
CA ILE A 204 15.72 34.83 33.21
C ILE A 204 17.03 35.24 33.90
N SER A 205 17.96 35.86 33.17
CA SER A 205 19.20 36.44 33.73
C SER A 205 18.96 37.59 34.70
N PHE A 206 17.82 38.28 34.62
CA PHE A 206 17.43 39.37 35.52
C PHE A 206 16.54 38.88 36.68
N GLU A 207 15.71 37.85 36.45
CA GLU A 207 14.80 37.28 37.44
C GLU A 207 15.48 36.35 38.48
N ASN A 208 16.73 35.94 38.27
CA ASN A 208 17.39 34.91 39.08
C ASN A 208 18.77 35.37 39.57
N GLU A 209 18.96 35.47 40.89
CA GLU A 209 20.24 35.80 41.53
C GLU A 209 21.22 34.61 41.62
N GLY A 210 20.79 33.41 41.18
CA GLY A 210 21.58 32.18 41.22
C GLY A 210 22.21 31.80 39.87
N ASN A 211 23.11 30.81 39.89
CA ASN A 211 23.80 30.30 38.71
C ASN A 211 22.84 29.58 37.74
N VAL A 212 22.53 30.20 36.59
CA VAL A 212 21.62 29.66 35.56
C VAL A 212 22.41 29.12 34.37
N LEU A 213 22.09 27.90 33.92
CA LEU A 213 22.61 27.35 32.66
C LEU A 213 21.58 27.45 31.54
N PHE A 214 22.01 27.92 30.37
CA PHE A 214 21.23 27.89 29.13
C PHE A 214 21.78 26.79 28.20
N LEU A 215 20.91 25.89 27.73
CA LEU A 215 21.26 24.79 26.82
C LEU A 215 20.60 25.02 25.46
N VAL A 216 21.36 25.02 24.37
CA VAL A 216 20.82 25.19 23.00
C VAL A 216 21.04 23.92 22.19
N ALA A 217 19.94 23.25 21.82
CA ALA A 217 20.00 22.03 21.03
C ALA A 217 20.27 22.33 19.55
N THR A 218 21.35 21.78 18.99
CA THR A 218 21.70 21.93 17.57
C THR A 218 22.14 20.59 16.95
N TYR A 219 22.54 20.64 15.68
CA TYR A 219 23.15 19.53 14.93
C TYR A 219 24.47 20.02 14.30
N ILE A 220 25.11 19.16 13.49
CA ILE A 220 26.51 19.29 13.05
C ILE A 220 26.78 20.64 12.36
N VAL A 221 26.02 20.97 11.30
CA VAL A 221 26.02 22.31 10.65
C VAL A 221 24.58 22.80 10.56
N GLY A 222 24.29 24.01 11.02
CA GLY A 222 22.96 24.59 11.13
C GLY A 222 22.67 25.13 12.53
N LYS A 223 21.72 26.07 12.61
CA LYS A 223 21.36 26.88 13.79
C LYS A 223 22.43 27.87 14.27
N GLU A 224 23.55 28.05 13.56
CA GLU A 224 24.61 29.01 13.95
C GLU A 224 24.07 30.45 14.06
N ARG A 225 23.08 30.84 13.24
CA ARG A 225 22.43 32.16 13.33
C ARG A 225 21.79 32.43 14.70
N ILE A 226 21.25 31.40 15.37
CA ILE A 226 20.78 31.54 16.76
C ILE A 226 21.96 31.73 17.70
N LEU A 227 23.01 30.91 17.57
CA LEU A 227 24.17 30.92 18.48
C LEU A 227 24.92 32.26 18.43
N VAL A 228 25.15 32.78 17.21
CA VAL A 228 25.78 34.09 16.98
C VAL A 228 24.91 35.22 17.54
N GLU A 229 23.60 35.18 17.35
CA GLU A 229 22.70 36.21 17.87
C GLU A 229 22.59 36.18 19.40
N ILE A 230 22.61 34.99 20.04
CA ILE A 230 22.72 34.88 21.51
C ILE A 230 24.04 35.51 21.98
N ALA A 231 25.17 35.10 21.39
CA ALA A 231 26.48 35.61 21.80
C ALA A 231 26.56 37.14 21.65
N ARG A 232 26.09 37.68 20.52
CA ARG A 232 26.11 39.10 20.18
C ARG A 232 25.13 39.94 21.00
N ARG A 233 23.89 39.49 21.22
CA ARG A 233 22.82 40.27 21.87
C ARG A 233 22.81 40.10 23.39
N CYS A 234 23.03 38.89 23.90
CA CYS A 234 23.14 38.64 25.34
C CYS A 234 24.55 38.94 25.89
N LYS A 235 25.56 39.13 25.02
CA LYS A 235 26.97 39.38 25.38
C LYS A 235 27.59 38.25 26.21
N ARG A 236 27.29 37.00 25.84
CA ARG A 236 27.73 35.76 26.51
C ARG A 236 28.66 34.96 25.60
N LYS A 237 29.69 34.30 26.16
CA LYS A 237 30.41 33.24 25.43
C LYS A 237 29.51 32.02 25.30
N VAL A 238 29.58 31.33 24.17
CA VAL A 238 28.85 30.09 23.89
C VAL A 238 29.82 28.91 23.87
N TYR A 239 29.65 27.96 24.79
CA TYR A 239 30.44 26.73 24.81
C TYR A 239 30.01 25.78 23.69
N VAL A 240 30.99 25.21 23.01
CA VAL A 240 30.87 24.25 21.92
C VAL A 240 31.91 23.13 22.09
N ASP A 241 31.58 21.91 21.65
CA ASP A 241 32.59 20.85 21.60
C ASP A 241 33.64 21.10 20.50
N SER A 242 34.76 20.40 20.56
CA SER A 242 35.87 20.59 19.61
C SER A 242 35.51 20.30 18.15
N LYS A 243 34.48 19.46 17.90
CA LYS A 243 33.95 19.17 16.57
C LYS A 243 33.15 20.34 16.01
N LYS A 244 32.24 20.90 16.82
CA LYS A 244 31.47 22.09 16.47
C LYS A 244 32.38 23.32 16.38
N MET A 245 33.43 23.43 17.19
CA MET A 245 34.45 24.46 17.06
C MET A 245 35.26 24.34 15.76
N ALA A 246 35.68 23.13 15.35
CA ALA A 246 36.34 22.93 14.06
C ALA A 246 35.46 23.37 12.88
N ILE A 247 34.16 23.05 12.94
CA ILE A 247 33.16 23.54 11.98
C ILE A 247 33.06 25.07 12.00
N LEU A 248 32.94 25.69 13.18
CA LEU A 248 32.86 27.15 13.32
C LEU A 248 34.13 27.85 12.80
N ARG A 249 35.31 27.24 12.89
CA ARG A 249 36.54 27.73 12.24
C ARG A 249 36.41 27.72 10.70
N VAL A 250 35.94 26.62 10.11
CA VAL A 250 35.66 26.54 8.65
C VAL A 250 34.61 27.57 8.20
N LEU A 251 33.64 27.90 9.05
CA LEU A 251 32.63 28.93 8.80
C LEU A 251 33.11 30.38 9.06
N GLY A 252 34.37 30.59 9.46
CA GLY A 252 34.91 31.91 9.78
C GLY A 252 34.40 32.53 11.10
N LEU A 253 33.71 31.74 11.93
CA LEU A 253 33.10 32.15 13.20
C LEU A 253 33.97 31.82 14.43
N GLY A 254 34.89 30.86 14.31
CA GLY A 254 35.66 30.31 15.43
C GLY A 254 36.69 31.26 16.07
N GLU A 255 37.12 32.31 15.37
CA GLU A 255 38.13 33.27 15.88
C GLU A 255 37.51 34.52 16.53
N GLY A 256 36.20 34.73 16.39
CA GLY A 256 35.52 35.97 16.82
C GLY A 256 35.31 36.12 18.34
N GLY A 257 35.93 35.29 19.18
CA GLY A 257 35.81 35.33 20.65
C GLY A 257 34.42 34.99 21.24
N MET A 258 33.41 34.79 20.38
CA MET A 258 32.02 34.48 20.75
C MET A 258 31.83 33.04 21.25
N PHE A 259 32.75 32.14 20.91
CA PHE A 259 32.68 30.71 21.21
C PHE A 259 33.89 30.27 22.05
N SER A 260 33.73 29.26 22.90
CA SER A 260 34.82 28.65 23.66
C SER A 260 34.73 27.12 23.67
N GLU A 261 35.88 26.45 23.75
CA GLU A 261 35.98 25.01 24.06
C GLU A 261 36.07 24.77 25.58
N ASP A 262 36.08 25.84 26.41
CA ASP A 262 36.01 25.74 27.87
C ASP A 262 34.56 25.93 28.37
N MET A 263 34.04 24.89 29.02
CA MET A 263 32.69 24.83 29.60
C MET A 263 32.54 25.74 30.83
N SER A 264 33.64 26.06 31.54
CA SER A 264 33.65 26.84 32.77
C SER A 264 33.60 28.36 32.54
N GLU A 265 34.01 28.83 31.36
CA GLU A 265 33.90 30.24 30.94
C GLU A 265 32.49 30.63 30.44
N CYS A 266 31.59 29.66 30.26
CA CYS A 266 30.34 29.85 29.54
C CYS A 266 29.13 29.37 30.35
N ASP A 267 28.02 30.11 30.27
CA ASP A 267 26.71 29.71 30.80
C ASP A 267 25.65 29.52 29.69
N VAL A 268 26.07 29.59 28.42
CA VAL A 268 25.31 29.10 27.26
C VAL A 268 26.07 27.94 26.64
N HIS A 269 25.52 26.72 26.67
CA HIS A 269 26.17 25.51 26.15
C HIS A 269 25.40 24.94 24.97
N VAL A 270 26.10 24.58 23.89
CA VAL A 270 25.52 23.86 22.75
C VAL A 270 25.47 22.36 23.04
N VAL A 271 24.31 21.74 22.82
CA VAL A 271 24.08 20.32 23.11
C VAL A 271 23.43 19.58 21.94
N GLY A 272 23.57 18.25 21.93
CA GLY A 272 22.77 17.38 21.05
C GLY A 272 21.30 17.34 21.49
N TRP A 273 20.39 17.15 20.53
CA TRP A 273 18.94 17.13 20.77
C TRP A 273 18.49 16.19 21.90
N ASN A 274 19.06 14.98 21.95
CA ASN A 274 18.81 13.93 22.94
C ASN A 274 19.06 14.36 24.41
N VAL A 275 19.85 15.41 24.63
CA VAL A 275 20.10 16.00 25.97
C VAL A 275 18.87 16.73 26.50
N LEU A 276 18.07 17.36 25.63
CA LEU A 276 16.84 18.07 26.00
C LEU A 276 15.58 17.23 25.76
N GLY A 277 15.57 16.27 24.83
CA GLY A 277 14.42 15.40 24.62
C GLY A 277 14.44 14.59 23.33
N GLU A 278 13.33 13.89 23.10
CA GLU A 278 13.10 13.05 21.92
C GLU A 278 11.73 13.36 21.29
N THR A 279 11.60 13.16 19.98
CA THR A 279 10.45 13.66 19.20
C THR A 279 9.67 12.55 18.53
N TRP A 280 9.06 11.65 19.33
CA TRP A 280 8.07 10.69 18.79
C TRP A 280 7.04 10.18 19.82
N PRO A 281 5.73 10.13 19.49
CA PRO A 281 5.05 10.81 18.39
C PRO A 281 4.77 12.30 18.68
N TYR A 282 5.24 12.80 19.82
CA TYR A 282 5.26 14.20 20.27
C TYR A 282 6.56 14.44 21.03
N PHE A 283 6.97 15.70 21.22
CA PHE A 283 8.19 16.00 21.98
C PHE A 283 8.08 15.57 23.44
N ARG A 284 9.10 14.85 23.92
CA ARG A 284 9.25 14.33 25.28
C ARG A 284 10.50 14.93 25.93
N PRO A 285 10.36 15.82 26.93
CA PRO A 285 11.51 16.46 27.60
C PRO A 285 12.32 15.47 28.44
N ASN A 286 13.65 15.51 28.30
CA ASN A 286 14.59 14.67 29.05
C ASN A 286 14.98 15.32 30.40
N PHE A 287 13.98 15.56 31.25
CA PHE A 287 14.18 16.13 32.61
C PHE A 287 15.06 15.28 33.55
N VAL A 288 15.55 14.12 33.11
CA VAL A 288 16.53 13.28 33.82
C VAL A 288 17.94 13.76 33.45
N LYS A 289 18.34 13.70 32.17
CA LYS A 289 19.67 14.17 31.73
C LYS A 289 19.87 15.67 31.97
N THR A 290 18.82 16.51 31.84
CA THR A 290 18.90 17.93 32.18
C THR A 290 19.09 18.18 33.69
N ARG A 291 18.63 17.26 34.56
CA ARG A 291 18.84 17.34 36.01
C ARG A 291 20.23 16.87 36.41
N GLU A 292 20.74 15.80 35.79
CA GLU A 292 22.12 15.36 35.96
C GLU A 292 23.09 16.51 35.68
N ILE A 293 22.91 17.23 34.56
CA ILE A 293 23.71 18.42 34.20
C ILE A 293 23.56 19.55 35.25
N MET A 294 22.35 19.77 35.77
CA MET A 294 22.09 20.78 36.82
C MET A 294 22.84 20.46 38.12
N GLU A 295 22.85 19.20 38.52
CA GLU A 295 23.45 18.72 39.77
C GLU A 295 24.98 18.58 39.65
N GLU A 296 25.49 18.06 38.52
CA GLU A 296 26.92 17.99 38.17
C GLU A 296 27.56 19.39 38.15
N GLY A 297 26.93 20.35 37.45
CA GLY A 297 27.42 21.72 37.32
C GLY A 297 27.03 22.68 38.46
N LYS A 298 26.25 22.22 39.45
CA LYS A 298 25.77 23.01 40.60
C LYS A 298 25.01 24.28 40.18
N TYR A 299 24.19 24.17 39.14
CA TYR A 299 23.31 25.25 38.67
C TYR A 299 22.02 25.29 39.50
N SER A 300 21.53 26.49 39.82
CA SER A 300 20.24 26.66 40.52
C SER A 300 19.02 26.56 39.59
N LYS A 301 19.24 26.73 38.28
CA LYS A 301 18.21 26.64 37.22
C LYS A 301 18.84 26.23 35.89
N VAL A 302 18.12 25.45 35.08
CA VAL A 302 18.54 25.11 33.71
C VAL A 302 17.42 25.43 32.72
N VAL A 303 17.77 26.07 31.61
CA VAL A 303 16.85 26.52 30.56
C VAL A 303 17.28 25.95 29.22
N GLY A 304 16.54 24.97 28.71
CA GLY A 304 16.77 24.37 27.40
C GLY A 304 15.99 25.06 26.28
N PHE A 305 16.62 25.24 25.12
CA PHE A 305 15.98 25.67 23.88
C PHE A 305 16.08 24.57 22.83
N VAL A 306 14.94 24.19 22.25
CA VAL A 306 14.84 23.21 21.16
C VAL A 306 14.33 23.94 19.91
N PRO A 307 15.21 24.35 18.97
CA PRO A 307 14.82 25.12 17.78
C PRO A 307 14.35 24.18 16.65
N THR A 308 13.03 24.08 16.44
CA THR A 308 12.44 23.24 15.39
C THR A 308 11.05 23.69 14.94
N GLY A 309 10.82 23.69 13.62
CA GLY A 309 9.48 23.89 13.04
C GLY A 309 8.49 22.75 13.35
N TRP A 310 8.96 21.58 13.82
CA TRP A 310 8.11 20.40 14.08
C TRP A 310 7.18 20.54 15.29
N THR A 311 7.50 21.38 16.27
CA THR A 311 6.74 21.50 17.52
C THR A 311 5.65 22.58 17.48
N TYR A 312 5.48 23.28 16.35
CA TYR A 312 4.49 24.35 16.25
C TYR A 312 3.12 23.84 15.79
N GLU A 313 2.08 24.11 16.59
CA GLU A 313 0.68 23.98 16.18
C GLU A 313 0.06 25.38 16.06
N VAL A 314 -0.44 25.73 14.86
CA VAL A 314 -1.05 27.04 14.51
C VAL A 314 -2.16 27.49 15.49
N LYS A 315 -2.73 26.56 16.27
CA LYS A 315 -3.74 26.83 17.30
C LYS A 315 -3.19 27.55 18.55
N ARG A 316 -1.87 27.70 18.72
CA ARG A 316 -1.24 28.35 19.88
C ARG A 316 -0.43 29.58 19.46
N LYS A 317 -0.86 30.76 19.91
CA LYS A 317 -0.15 32.05 19.71
C LYS A 317 1.11 32.23 20.59
N THR A 318 1.51 31.20 21.34
CA THR A 318 2.62 31.25 22.30
C THR A 318 3.49 30.02 22.14
N PHE A 319 4.81 30.19 22.23
CA PHE A 319 5.75 29.08 22.12
C PHE A 319 5.55 28.11 23.31
N ASP A 320 5.65 26.81 23.06
CA ASP A 320 5.25 25.79 24.03
C ASP A 320 6.42 25.48 24.98
N VAL A 321 6.17 25.52 26.29
CA VAL A 321 7.21 25.33 27.31
C VAL A 321 6.93 24.07 28.13
N ARG A 322 8.00 23.37 28.51
CA ARG A 322 7.96 22.18 29.36
C ARG A 322 8.78 22.46 30.61
N SER A 323 8.10 22.77 31.70
CA SER A 323 8.72 23.08 33.00
C SER A 323 8.57 21.91 33.97
N LYS A 324 9.61 21.65 34.76
CA LYS A 324 9.59 20.75 35.92
C LYS A 324 10.65 21.19 36.92
N ASP A 325 10.23 21.51 38.14
CA ASP A 325 11.09 22.06 39.20
C ASP A 325 11.88 23.26 38.65
N SER A 326 13.19 23.39 38.93
CA SER A 326 14.06 24.44 38.38
C SER A 326 14.51 24.22 36.92
N ILE A 327 13.77 23.45 36.11
CA ILE A 327 14.12 23.16 34.71
C ILE A 327 13.00 23.62 33.79
N GLU A 328 13.33 24.44 32.80
CA GLU A 328 12.43 24.92 31.74
C GLU A 328 12.98 24.49 30.37
N ILE A 329 12.14 23.92 29.50
CA ILE A 329 12.52 23.55 28.12
C ILE A 329 11.54 24.20 27.13
N HIS A 330 12.05 25.14 26.34
CA HIS A 330 11.31 25.94 25.37
C HIS A 330 11.34 25.28 23.99
N LEU A 331 10.16 25.03 23.42
CA LEU A 331 10.01 24.50 22.06
C LEU A 331 9.88 25.68 21.10
N VAL A 332 11.02 26.12 20.57
CA VAL A 332 11.15 27.32 19.74
C VAL A 332 10.86 26.94 18.29
N PRO A 333 9.88 27.56 17.60
CA PRO A 333 9.41 27.17 16.27
C PRO A 333 10.35 27.61 15.12
N TYR A 334 11.67 27.52 15.34
CA TYR A 334 12.70 27.95 14.39
C TYR A 334 12.92 26.90 13.30
N SER A 335 12.86 27.34 12.04
CA SER A 335 13.12 26.50 10.86
C SER A 335 14.16 27.13 9.94
N GLU A 336 14.94 26.26 9.30
CA GLU A 336 15.84 26.55 8.17
C GLU A 336 15.29 26.00 6.83
N HIS A 337 14.08 25.44 6.85
CA HIS A 337 13.29 25.12 5.67
C HIS A 337 12.09 26.07 5.54
N SER A 338 11.64 26.27 4.31
CA SER A 338 10.45 27.05 3.98
C SER A 338 9.18 26.51 4.66
N ASN A 339 8.36 27.39 5.23
CA ASN A 339 7.02 27.06 5.70
C ASN A 339 6.03 26.88 4.52
N TYR A 340 4.80 26.41 4.78
CA TYR A 340 3.83 26.10 3.71
C TYR A 340 3.46 27.30 2.83
N GLU A 341 3.35 28.50 3.40
CA GLU A 341 3.05 29.73 2.64
C GLU A 341 4.30 30.30 1.96
N GLU A 342 5.47 30.20 2.59
CA GLU A 342 6.78 30.52 2.00
C GLU A 342 7.03 29.68 0.73
N LEU A 343 6.73 28.38 0.76
CA LEU A 343 6.77 27.50 -0.42
C LEU A 343 5.81 27.97 -1.53
N ARG A 344 4.57 28.33 -1.18
CA ARG A 344 3.56 28.77 -2.18
C ARG A 344 3.90 30.12 -2.78
N GLU A 345 4.48 31.04 -2.01
CA GLU A 345 5.07 32.29 -2.53
C GLU A 345 6.16 32.02 -3.56
N TYR A 346 7.12 31.14 -3.26
CA TYR A 346 8.23 30.80 -4.17
C TYR A 346 7.76 30.16 -5.47
N VAL A 347 6.82 29.20 -5.39
CA VAL A 347 6.22 28.58 -6.59
C VAL A 347 5.44 29.61 -7.42
N LYS A 348 4.63 30.46 -6.78
CA LYS A 348 3.88 31.53 -7.44
C LYS A 348 4.77 32.58 -8.12
N PHE A 349 5.98 32.78 -7.60
CA PHE A 349 7.01 33.65 -8.18
C PHE A 349 7.67 33.03 -9.42
N LEU A 350 8.10 31.76 -9.35
CA LEU A 350 8.74 31.08 -10.49
C LEU A 350 7.75 30.60 -11.57
N LYS A 351 6.46 30.38 -11.23
CA LYS A 351 5.43 29.84 -12.14
C LYS A 351 5.93 28.66 -13.01
N PRO A 352 6.41 27.57 -12.42
CA PRO A 352 6.97 26.46 -13.20
C PRO A 352 5.87 25.67 -13.90
N LYS A 353 6.24 24.90 -14.93
CA LYS A 353 5.35 23.94 -15.60
C LYS A 353 5.13 22.67 -14.76
N SER A 354 6.10 22.29 -13.93
CA SER A 354 6.02 21.10 -13.08
C SER A 354 6.78 21.22 -11.76
N ILE A 355 6.37 20.41 -10.78
CA ILE A 355 7.03 20.29 -9.47
C ILE A 355 7.39 18.82 -9.22
N ILE A 356 8.65 18.62 -8.85
CA ILE A 356 9.24 17.37 -8.38
C ILE A 356 9.55 17.56 -6.88
N PRO A 357 8.95 16.80 -5.96
CA PRO A 357 9.35 16.85 -4.54
C PRO A 357 10.77 16.32 -4.37
N THR A 358 11.54 16.89 -3.44
CA THR A 358 12.80 16.27 -2.95
C THR A 358 12.55 15.41 -1.70
N VAL A 359 11.52 15.70 -0.91
CA VAL A 359 11.26 15.08 0.41
C VAL A 359 9.85 14.47 0.50
N GLY A 360 9.74 13.20 0.89
CA GLY A 360 8.44 12.55 1.12
C GLY A 360 8.46 11.03 1.14
N VAL A 361 7.27 10.42 1.16
CA VAL A 361 7.08 8.97 0.93
C VAL A 361 6.83 8.74 -0.56
N ASP A 362 7.51 7.76 -1.17
CA ASP A 362 7.46 7.47 -2.60
C ASP A 362 7.97 8.62 -3.51
N VAL A 363 9.02 9.36 -3.10
CA VAL A 363 9.61 10.44 -3.93
C VAL A 363 10.17 9.93 -5.27
N ASP A 364 10.66 8.68 -5.28
CA ASP A 364 11.18 8.00 -6.46
C ASP A 364 10.09 7.71 -7.52
N LYS A 365 8.81 7.85 -7.15
CA LYS A 365 7.64 7.54 -8.00
C LYS A 365 6.89 8.82 -8.32
N TYR A 366 7.15 9.36 -9.50
CA TYR A 366 6.59 10.64 -10.00
C TYR A 366 5.05 10.73 -9.88
N ASP A 367 4.33 9.62 -10.03
CA ASP A 367 2.86 9.54 -9.96
C ASP A 367 2.32 8.99 -8.64
N SER A 368 3.11 8.97 -7.56
CA SER A 368 2.66 8.46 -6.27
C SER A 368 1.46 9.26 -5.74
N LYS A 369 0.59 8.59 -4.96
CA LYS A 369 -0.56 9.25 -4.31
C LYS A 369 -0.12 10.41 -3.41
N HIS A 370 1.07 10.33 -2.84
CA HIS A 370 1.67 11.40 -2.03
C HIS A 370 2.16 12.57 -2.89
N ALA A 371 2.91 12.31 -3.98
CA ALA A 371 3.34 13.36 -4.92
C ALA A 371 2.14 14.09 -5.55
N ASN A 372 1.11 13.35 -5.95
CA ASN A 372 -0.10 13.92 -6.54
C ASN A 372 -1.03 14.61 -5.50
N ALA A 373 -0.97 14.24 -4.22
CA ALA A 373 -1.59 15.03 -3.15
C ALA A 373 -0.79 16.32 -2.86
N MET A 374 0.54 16.24 -2.86
CA MET A 374 1.45 17.38 -2.68
C MET A 374 1.22 18.44 -3.77
N ARG A 375 1.24 18.04 -5.06
CA ARG A 375 1.04 18.94 -6.20
C ARG A 375 -0.27 19.74 -6.15
N LYS A 376 -1.33 19.21 -5.52
CA LYS A 376 -2.62 19.93 -5.36
C LYS A 376 -2.50 21.19 -4.48
N HIS A 377 -1.50 21.31 -3.62
CA HIS A 377 -1.23 22.54 -2.86
C HIS A 377 -0.76 23.72 -3.76
N PHE A 378 -0.31 23.41 -4.98
CA PHE A 378 0.24 24.34 -5.97
C PHE A 378 -0.62 24.46 -7.24
N ALA A 379 -1.83 23.89 -7.26
CA ALA A 379 -2.80 24.12 -8.33
C ALA A 379 -3.12 25.62 -8.44
N GLY A 380 -3.22 26.15 -9.67
CA GLY A 380 -3.34 27.59 -9.94
C GLY A 380 -2.08 28.42 -9.69
N LEU A 381 -0.94 27.81 -9.30
CA LEU A 381 0.36 28.48 -9.14
C LEU A 381 1.40 28.07 -10.20
N LEU A 382 1.06 27.12 -11.07
CA LEU A 382 1.87 26.64 -12.19
C LEU A 382 1.56 27.43 -13.47
N ASP A 383 2.41 27.32 -14.50
CA ASP A 383 2.10 27.81 -15.84
C ASP A 383 1.09 26.89 -16.55
N GLU A 384 -0.19 27.06 -16.21
CA GLU A 384 -1.28 26.29 -16.83
C GLU A 384 -1.40 26.51 -18.35
N MET A 385 -0.89 27.61 -18.91
CA MET A 385 -1.00 27.89 -20.34
C MET A 385 0.08 27.13 -21.12
N ALA A 386 1.32 27.09 -20.61
CA ALA A 386 2.33 26.18 -21.15
C ALA A 386 1.91 24.71 -21.03
N ILE A 387 1.34 24.30 -19.89
CA ILE A 387 0.85 22.92 -19.69
C ILE A 387 -0.28 22.59 -20.69
N LYS A 388 -1.26 23.48 -20.88
CA LYS A 388 -2.35 23.29 -21.87
C LYS A 388 -1.81 23.24 -23.30
N HIS A 389 -0.84 24.08 -23.64
CA HIS A 389 -0.21 24.08 -24.97
C HIS A 389 0.59 22.79 -25.24
N GLU A 390 1.39 22.32 -24.28
CA GLU A 390 2.15 21.07 -24.39
C GLU A 390 1.23 19.84 -24.47
N PHE A 391 0.13 19.83 -23.69
CA PHE A 391 -0.93 18.83 -23.79
C PHE A 391 -1.57 18.82 -25.20
N LEU A 392 -1.94 19.98 -25.75
CA LEU A 392 -2.51 20.10 -27.10
C LEU A 392 -1.54 19.70 -28.23
N LEU A 393 -0.24 19.97 -28.07
CA LEU A 393 0.79 19.46 -28.98
C LEU A 393 0.90 17.93 -28.97
N GLY A 394 0.55 17.28 -27.84
CA GLY A 394 0.47 15.83 -27.74
C GLY A 394 -0.50 15.21 -28.73
N PHE A 395 -1.71 15.79 -28.90
CA PHE A 395 -2.70 15.30 -29.86
C PHE A 395 -2.22 15.43 -31.31
N LYS A 396 -1.58 16.56 -31.66
CA LYS A 396 -1.05 16.80 -33.02
C LYS A 396 0.02 15.80 -33.45
N ARG A 397 0.67 15.08 -32.52
CA ARG A 397 1.61 13.98 -32.84
C ARG A 397 0.96 12.64 -33.14
N ILE A 398 -0.30 12.43 -32.74
CA ILE A 398 -1.02 11.17 -32.98
C ILE A 398 -1.69 11.17 -34.36
N SER A 399 -2.01 12.35 -34.89
CA SER A 399 -2.67 12.53 -36.21
C SER A 399 -1.76 12.38 -37.44
N ARG A 400 -0.49 11.99 -37.28
CA ARG A 400 0.40 11.58 -38.38
C ARG A 400 1.03 10.23 -38.05
N GLY A 401 0.38 9.17 -38.53
CA GLY A 401 0.96 7.83 -38.60
C GLY A 401 2.19 7.78 -39.52
N GLU A 402 2.96 6.72 -39.38
CA GLU A 402 4.30 6.58 -39.98
C GLU A 402 4.24 6.40 -41.49
N ASN A 403 4.89 7.29 -42.23
CA ASN A 403 5.46 7.00 -43.55
C ASN A 403 6.45 8.08 -44.01
N GLU A 404 7.27 7.68 -44.99
CA GLU A 404 8.25 8.47 -45.77
C GLU A 404 9.51 8.99 -45.06
N SER A 405 10.58 8.98 -45.86
CA SER A 405 11.96 9.29 -45.47
C SER A 405 12.55 10.35 -46.39
N VAL A 406 13.14 11.40 -45.79
CA VAL A 406 14.10 12.33 -46.40
C VAL A 406 13.65 13.00 -47.72
N GLU A 407 13.19 14.25 -47.62
CA GLU A 407 13.83 15.35 -48.35
C GLU A 407 13.56 16.70 -47.68
N CYS A 408 14.37 17.71 -48.00
CA CYS A 408 14.26 19.07 -47.47
C CYS A 408 13.71 20.03 -48.53
N LEU A 409 12.65 20.77 -48.20
CA LEU A 409 12.30 22.01 -48.90
C LEU A 409 11.92 23.09 -47.89
N GLU A 410 12.49 24.27 -48.06
CA GLU A 410 12.09 25.51 -47.41
C GLU A 410 10.98 26.18 -48.23
N ALA A 411 9.87 26.60 -47.59
CA ALA A 411 9.09 27.81 -47.90
C ALA A 411 7.68 27.77 -47.27
N SER A 412 7.42 28.62 -46.27
CA SER A 412 6.16 29.37 -46.11
C SER A 412 6.15 30.35 -44.91
N ASP A 413 7.23 31.11 -44.69
CA ASP A 413 7.24 32.21 -43.70
C ASP A 413 6.56 33.48 -44.26
N THR A 414 5.24 33.40 -44.48
CA THR A 414 4.39 34.54 -44.85
C THR A 414 2.98 34.35 -44.28
N ILE A 415 2.26 35.45 -44.01
CA ILE A 415 0.89 35.48 -43.46
C ILE A 415 0.79 35.03 -42.00
N MET A 416 1.42 35.79 -41.08
CA MET A 416 0.91 36.06 -39.71
C MET A 416 1.59 37.28 -39.03
N GLN A 417 2.11 38.24 -39.81
CA GLN A 417 2.67 39.51 -39.29
C GLN A 417 1.79 40.75 -39.59
N GLU A 418 0.46 40.61 -39.58
CA GLU A 418 -0.42 41.75 -39.86
C GLU A 418 -1.75 41.73 -39.10
N HIS A 419 -1.72 41.49 -37.77
CA HIS A 419 -2.91 41.79 -36.94
C HIS A 419 -2.70 42.14 -35.45
N GLU A 420 -1.46 42.42 -34.99
CA GLU A 420 -1.20 42.79 -33.58
C GLU A 420 -0.49 44.15 -33.39
N LYS A 421 -0.91 45.13 -34.21
CA LYS A 421 -0.74 46.57 -33.94
C LYS A 421 -2.07 47.29 -34.09
N ASN A 422 -2.95 47.16 -33.09
CA ASN A 422 -4.00 48.13 -32.71
C ASN A 422 -4.92 47.51 -31.64
N LEU A 423 -4.60 47.68 -30.34
CA LEU A 423 -5.53 48.15 -29.29
C LEU A 423 -4.83 48.22 -27.92
N SER A 424 -4.07 49.29 -27.71
CA SER A 424 -3.64 49.72 -26.37
C SER A 424 -4.19 51.11 -26.09
N ASN A 425 -5.52 51.22 -25.84
CA ASN A 425 -6.14 52.46 -25.40
C ASN A 425 -7.54 52.27 -24.78
N MET A 426 -7.90 53.24 -23.94
CA MET A 426 -9.20 53.47 -23.29
C MET A 426 -9.68 52.45 -22.23
N ASN A 427 -9.57 52.88 -20.97
CA ASN A 427 -10.51 52.50 -19.91
C ASN A 427 -11.89 53.13 -20.20
N SER A 428 -13.00 52.55 -19.70
CA SER A 428 -13.79 53.15 -18.59
C SER A 428 -15.20 52.55 -18.42
N GLN A 429 -15.52 52.18 -17.18
CA GLN A 429 -16.79 52.44 -16.47
C GLN A 429 -18.17 51.90 -16.94
N ASN A 430 -18.79 51.14 -16.01
CA ASN A 430 -20.16 51.29 -15.48
C ASN A 430 -21.42 50.83 -16.29
N ASP A 431 -22.06 49.79 -15.73
CA ASP A 431 -23.44 49.78 -15.17
C ASP A 431 -24.74 49.61 -16.04
N VAL A 432 -25.65 48.79 -15.46
CA VAL A 432 -27.15 48.82 -15.47
C VAL A 432 -27.97 48.13 -16.61
N GLU A 433 -28.53 46.98 -16.24
CA GLU A 433 -29.95 46.50 -16.27
C GLU A 433 -30.85 46.48 -17.55
N GLU A 434 -31.45 45.29 -17.75
CA GLU A 434 -32.86 44.94 -18.04
C GLU A 434 -33.60 45.15 -19.40
N GLU A 435 -34.18 44.01 -19.85
CA GLU A 435 -35.55 43.76 -20.39
C GLU A 435 -36.04 44.22 -21.80
N ASN A 436 -36.29 43.19 -22.64
CA ASN A 436 -37.56 42.88 -23.36
C ASN A 436 -38.04 43.57 -24.68
N VAL A 437 -38.14 42.72 -25.74
CA VAL A 437 -39.37 42.39 -26.55
C VAL A 437 -39.98 43.46 -27.52
N PRO A 438 -40.49 43.14 -28.74
CA PRO A 438 -40.23 42.02 -29.69
C PRO A 438 -40.32 42.40 -31.22
N GLN A 439 -40.55 41.39 -32.09
CA GLN A 439 -41.33 41.41 -33.36
C GLN A 439 -40.76 41.90 -34.73
N PHE A 440 -40.29 40.91 -35.50
CA PHE A 440 -40.87 40.43 -36.79
C PHE A 440 -40.68 41.14 -38.17
N GLN A 441 -40.65 40.27 -39.20
CA GLN A 441 -40.79 40.47 -40.68
C GLN A 441 -39.61 41.07 -41.48
N CYS A 442 -39.41 40.75 -42.78
CA CYS A 442 -39.67 39.52 -43.56
C CYS A 442 -39.05 39.63 -44.98
N ALA A 443 -38.54 38.52 -45.56
CA ALA A 443 -38.36 38.27 -47.01
C ALA A 443 -37.42 39.20 -47.84
N SER A 444 -36.83 38.79 -48.96
CA SER A 444 -36.49 37.45 -49.49
C SER A 444 -35.53 37.57 -50.69
N GLN A 445 -34.71 36.54 -50.95
CA GLN A 445 -34.51 35.97 -52.29
C GLN A 445 -33.79 34.61 -52.23
N GLU A 446 -33.93 33.81 -53.28
CA GLU A 446 -33.51 32.40 -53.40
C GLU A 446 -32.08 32.30 -53.99
N SER A 447 -31.38 31.16 -54.09
CA SER A 447 -31.78 29.75 -54.16
C SER A 447 -30.60 28.79 -53.81
N SER A 448 -30.78 27.48 -54.00
CA SER A 448 -29.80 26.36 -53.89
C SER A 448 -29.39 25.91 -52.47
N SER A 449 -30.22 25.07 -51.83
CA SER A 449 -29.89 24.48 -50.52
C SER A 449 -30.64 23.17 -50.15
N GLN A 450 -30.98 22.29 -51.11
CA GLN A 450 -31.76 21.07 -50.82
C GLN A 450 -30.91 19.81 -50.54
N ASP A 451 -29.82 19.57 -51.27
CA ASP A 451 -29.03 18.31 -51.15
C ASP A 451 -28.29 18.14 -49.81
N LEU A 452 -28.01 19.22 -49.08
CA LEU A 452 -27.22 19.19 -47.84
C LEU A 452 -28.00 18.66 -46.61
N SER A 453 -29.32 18.56 -46.68
CA SER A 453 -30.15 18.26 -45.50
C SER A 453 -30.37 16.76 -45.24
N GLU A 454 -30.41 15.94 -46.29
CA GLU A 454 -30.56 14.48 -46.17
C GLU A 454 -29.23 13.77 -45.86
N ILE A 455 -28.11 14.25 -46.41
CA ILE A 455 -26.78 13.67 -46.16
C ILE A 455 -26.46 13.72 -44.66
N SER A 456 -26.54 14.90 -44.06
CA SER A 456 -26.34 15.09 -42.61
C SER A 456 -27.30 14.22 -41.77
N MET A 457 -28.56 14.05 -42.18
CA MET A 457 -29.50 13.20 -41.44
C MET A 457 -29.16 11.70 -41.58
N ASN A 458 -28.64 11.26 -42.73
CA ASN A 458 -28.23 9.87 -42.94
C ASN A 458 -26.96 9.53 -42.15
N GLU A 459 -26.01 10.46 -42.02
CA GLU A 459 -24.81 10.32 -41.17
C GLU A 459 -25.20 10.14 -39.69
N THR A 460 -26.04 11.02 -39.14
CA THR A 460 -26.53 10.92 -37.75
C THR A 460 -27.36 9.65 -37.49
N ILE A 461 -28.07 9.14 -38.51
CA ILE A 461 -28.77 7.83 -38.40
C ILE A 461 -27.76 6.67 -38.38
N GLN A 462 -26.62 6.77 -39.09
CA GLN A 462 -25.58 5.74 -39.02
C GLN A 462 -24.90 5.71 -37.64
N GLU A 463 -24.57 6.87 -37.07
CA GLU A 463 -24.05 6.96 -35.70
C GLU A 463 -25.00 6.32 -34.67
N LEU A 464 -26.31 6.51 -34.82
CA LEU A 464 -27.32 5.80 -34.01
C LEU A 464 -27.43 4.31 -34.34
N THR A 465 -27.17 3.88 -35.59
CA THR A 465 -27.19 2.45 -35.96
C THR A 465 -26.10 1.69 -35.23
N ASP A 466 -24.95 2.33 -35.04
CA ASP A 466 -23.80 1.75 -34.37
C ASP A 466 -23.92 1.80 -32.82
N CYS A 467 -24.89 2.56 -32.28
CA CYS A 467 -25.12 2.76 -30.84
C CYS A 467 -26.40 2.11 -30.28
N LEU A 468 -27.32 1.65 -31.14
CA LEU A 468 -28.63 1.10 -30.74
C LEU A 468 -28.77 -0.39 -31.12
N PRO A 469 -29.65 -1.17 -30.45
CA PRO A 469 -29.86 -2.58 -30.78
C PRO A 469 -30.37 -2.78 -32.21
N SER A 470 -29.93 -3.84 -32.88
CA SER A 470 -30.24 -4.11 -34.31
C SER A 470 -31.71 -4.42 -34.61
N TRP A 471 -32.59 -4.48 -33.60
CA TRP A 471 -34.04 -4.59 -33.76
C TRP A 471 -34.74 -3.22 -33.83
N VAL A 472 -34.06 -2.12 -33.46
CA VAL A 472 -34.61 -0.76 -33.53
C VAL A 472 -34.72 -0.33 -34.98
N THR A 473 -35.91 0.09 -35.40
CA THR A 473 -36.16 0.44 -36.80
C THR A 473 -35.67 1.85 -37.13
N ARG A 474 -35.24 2.08 -38.38
CA ARG A 474 -34.85 3.41 -38.90
C ARG A 474 -35.93 4.48 -38.64
N HIS A 475 -37.21 4.09 -38.60
CA HIS A 475 -38.31 5.01 -38.31
C HIS A 475 -38.34 5.44 -36.82
N GLN A 476 -38.10 4.52 -35.88
CA GLN A 476 -37.96 4.85 -34.45
C GLN A 476 -36.73 5.76 -34.21
N MET A 477 -35.63 5.51 -34.90
CA MET A 477 -34.40 6.34 -34.82
C MET A 477 -34.65 7.76 -35.33
N ILE A 478 -35.41 7.91 -36.42
CA ILE A 478 -35.86 9.23 -36.93
C ILE A 478 -36.84 9.91 -35.96
N GLY A 479 -37.63 9.16 -35.21
CA GLY A 479 -38.45 9.68 -34.11
C GLY A 479 -37.58 10.23 -32.98
N LEU A 480 -36.71 9.40 -32.42
CA LEU A 480 -35.74 9.77 -31.39
C LEU A 480 -34.92 11.02 -31.76
N LEU A 481 -34.45 11.14 -33.01
CA LEU A 481 -33.74 12.33 -33.50
C LEU A 481 -34.61 13.58 -33.68
N LYS A 482 -35.92 13.45 -33.84
CA LYS A 482 -36.83 14.61 -33.84
C LYS A 482 -37.10 15.09 -32.42
N ASP A 483 -37.37 14.15 -31.52
CA ASP A 483 -37.75 14.45 -30.14
C ASP A 483 -36.57 14.97 -29.30
N SER A 484 -35.33 14.56 -29.64
CA SER A 484 -34.06 15.04 -29.07
C SER A 484 -33.41 16.21 -29.83
N GLY A 485 -34.09 16.83 -30.81
CA GLY A 485 -33.54 17.97 -31.56
C GLY A 485 -32.25 17.66 -32.35
N ARG A 486 -32.08 16.41 -32.79
CA ARG A 486 -30.89 15.79 -33.42
C ARG A 486 -29.68 15.56 -32.50
N ASN A 487 -29.82 15.64 -31.17
CA ASN A 487 -28.74 15.30 -30.25
C ASN A 487 -28.61 13.78 -30.07
N VAL A 488 -27.59 13.17 -30.68
CA VAL A 488 -27.34 11.71 -30.65
C VAL A 488 -27.25 11.16 -29.23
N VAL A 489 -26.59 11.85 -28.31
CA VAL A 489 -26.39 11.36 -26.92
C VAL A 489 -27.72 11.32 -26.17
N GLU A 490 -28.57 12.30 -26.39
CA GLU A 490 -29.89 12.45 -25.78
C GLU A 490 -30.91 11.50 -26.42
N ALA A 491 -30.83 11.26 -27.73
CA ALA A 491 -31.56 10.20 -28.43
C ALA A 491 -31.25 8.80 -27.88
N VAL A 492 -29.97 8.48 -27.63
CA VAL A 492 -29.56 7.19 -27.07
C VAL A 492 -29.99 7.04 -25.62
N SER A 493 -29.84 8.08 -24.78
CA SER A 493 -30.29 8.03 -23.37
C SER A 493 -31.80 7.80 -23.28
N ASN A 494 -32.59 8.60 -24.02
CA ASN A 494 -34.05 8.50 -24.04
C ASN A 494 -34.54 7.14 -24.56
N PHE A 495 -33.84 6.53 -25.52
CA PHE A 495 -34.14 5.15 -25.95
C PHE A 495 -33.94 4.13 -24.81
N TYR A 496 -32.77 4.12 -24.16
CA TYR A 496 -32.48 3.12 -23.13
C TYR A 496 -33.27 3.34 -21.83
N GLU A 497 -33.71 4.58 -21.56
CA GLU A 497 -34.64 4.89 -20.46
C GLU A 497 -36.06 4.31 -20.70
N HIS A 498 -36.44 4.05 -21.96
CA HIS A 498 -37.77 3.56 -22.34
C HIS A 498 -37.73 2.28 -23.22
N GLU A 499 -36.64 1.49 -23.16
CA GLU A 499 -36.34 0.40 -24.11
C GLU A 499 -37.50 -0.62 -24.25
N THR A 500 -38.14 -0.97 -23.13
CA THR A 500 -39.28 -1.89 -23.09
C THR A 500 -40.50 -1.40 -23.88
N GLU A 501 -40.71 -0.08 -23.95
CA GLU A 501 -41.81 0.52 -24.71
C GLU A 501 -41.51 0.50 -26.22
N PHE A 502 -40.29 0.87 -26.61
CA PHE A 502 -39.82 0.77 -27.98
C PHE A 502 -39.85 -0.69 -28.50
N HIS A 503 -39.50 -1.66 -27.66
CA HIS A 503 -39.56 -3.08 -28.00
C HIS A 503 -41.02 -3.58 -28.18
N ALA A 504 -41.96 -3.12 -27.35
CA ALA A 504 -43.37 -3.46 -27.50
C ALA A 504 -43.96 -2.92 -28.84
N VAL A 505 -43.61 -1.69 -29.23
CA VAL A 505 -44.03 -1.09 -30.51
C VAL A 505 -43.41 -1.81 -31.72
N ALA A 506 -42.14 -2.20 -31.64
CA ALA A 506 -41.50 -3.03 -32.66
C ALA A 506 -42.19 -4.39 -32.81
N SER A 507 -42.48 -5.06 -31.68
CA SER A 507 -43.16 -6.36 -31.65
C SER A 507 -44.55 -6.34 -32.31
N ALA A 508 -45.34 -5.29 -32.05
CA ALA A 508 -46.67 -5.12 -32.63
C ALA A 508 -46.63 -4.95 -34.16
N SER A 509 -45.62 -4.23 -34.67
CA SER A 509 -45.46 -3.88 -36.08
C SER A 509 -45.22 -5.10 -37.00
N THR A 510 -44.71 -6.21 -36.46
CA THR A 510 -44.50 -7.48 -37.19
C THR A 510 -45.75 -8.34 -37.37
N SER A 511 -46.90 -7.98 -36.77
CA SER A 511 -48.08 -8.84 -36.70
C SER A 511 -49.16 -8.59 -37.77
N SER A 512 -48.98 -7.59 -38.64
CA SER A 512 -50.07 -7.10 -39.51
C SER A 512 -49.66 -6.77 -40.95
N ASN A 513 -49.24 -7.77 -41.74
CA ASN A 513 -49.31 -7.74 -43.21
C ASN A 513 -49.02 -9.11 -43.87
N PHE A 514 -50.05 -9.88 -44.24
CA PHE A 514 -50.03 -10.82 -45.39
C PHE A 514 -51.42 -11.45 -45.64
N VAL A 515 -52.17 -10.94 -46.62
CA VAL A 515 -53.43 -11.55 -47.10
C VAL A 515 -53.60 -11.36 -48.62
N ASN A 516 -53.29 -12.42 -49.39
CA ASN A 516 -53.93 -12.81 -50.68
C ASN A 516 -53.69 -11.92 -51.93
N PRO A 517 -53.95 -12.42 -53.19
CA PRO A 517 -54.79 -13.58 -53.53
C PRO A 517 -54.30 -14.63 -54.58
N VAL A 518 -54.66 -15.89 -54.29
CA VAL A 518 -55.27 -16.92 -55.18
C VAL A 518 -54.52 -17.43 -56.42
N THR A 519 -54.23 -18.74 -56.43
CA THR A 519 -54.59 -19.65 -57.56
C THR A 519 -54.82 -21.09 -57.08
N LEU A 520 -55.50 -21.92 -57.89
CA LEU A 520 -56.17 -23.19 -57.52
C LEU A 520 -55.27 -24.44 -57.61
N LEU A 521 -55.47 -25.45 -56.73
CA LEU A 521 -56.04 -26.79 -57.05
C LEU A 521 -55.93 -27.83 -55.89
N ASP A 522 -56.93 -28.73 -55.83
CA ASP A 522 -57.01 -30.13 -55.30
C ASP A 522 -56.13 -30.62 -54.11
N LYS A 523 -56.76 -31.12 -53.02
CA LYS A 523 -56.98 -32.56 -52.62
C LYS A 523 -55.73 -33.28 -52.07
N ASP A 524 -55.78 -34.16 -51.06
CA ASP A 524 -56.82 -35.11 -50.61
C ASP A 524 -56.84 -35.35 -49.07
N CYS A 525 -57.72 -36.24 -48.58
CA CYS A 525 -57.88 -36.61 -47.16
C CYS A 525 -56.97 -37.77 -46.67
N VAL A 526 -56.90 -38.00 -45.34
CA VAL A 526 -57.35 -39.24 -44.64
C VAL A 526 -56.92 -39.27 -43.15
N ASP A 527 -57.83 -39.76 -42.30
CA ASP A 527 -57.71 -40.03 -40.84
C ASP A 527 -57.85 -41.55 -40.60
N PRO A 528 -57.10 -42.18 -39.67
CA PRO A 528 -57.80 -43.05 -38.72
C PRO A 528 -57.18 -43.18 -37.30
N LYS A 529 -57.92 -42.66 -36.31
CA LYS A 529 -58.55 -43.39 -35.17
C LYS A 529 -57.89 -44.62 -34.47
N ALA A 530 -58.00 -44.58 -33.12
CA ALA A 530 -58.46 -45.65 -32.18
C ALA A 530 -57.50 -46.79 -31.74
N SER A 531 -57.71 -47.50 -30.58
CA SER A 531 -58.39 -47.22 -29.28
C SER A 531 -58.18 -48.39 -28.26
N LEU A 532 -58.76 -48.28 -27.03
CA LEU A 532 -58.90 -49.31 -25.94
C LEU A 532 -57.59 -49.63 -25.15
N GLY A 533 -57.58 -50.06 -23.87
CA GLY A 533 -58.60 -50.30 -22.81
C GLY A 533 -58.03 -51.28 -21.72
N LYS A 534 -58.57 -51.47 -20.49
CA LYS A 534 -59.65 -50.83 -19.70
C LYS A 534 -59.70 -51.39 -18.22
N ASP A 535 -60.57 -50.81 -17.38
CA ASP A 535 -61.22 -51.35 -16.14
C ASP A 535 -60.55 -51.29 -14.72
N GLY A 536 -61.40 -51.20 -13.68
CA GLY A 536 -61.13 -51.10 -12.21
C GLY A 536 -62.04 -52.07 -11.42
N PRO A 537 -62.75 -51.74 -10.28
CA PRO A 537 -62.76 -50.63 -9.29
C PRO A 537 -62.74 -51.21 -7.82
N PRO A 538 -63.50 -50.82 -6.74
CA PRO A 538 -64.17 -49.57 -6.26
C PRO A 538 -63.93 -49.19 -4.75
N CYS A 539 -64.74 -48.27 -4.18
CA CYS A 539 -65.08 -48.05 -2.72
C CYS A 539 -64.09 -47.26 -1.80
N LYS A 540 -64.49 -46.47 -0.77
CA LYS A 540 -65.79 -45.87 -0.31
C LYS A 540 -65.60 -44.85 0.86
N LEU A 541 -66.67 -44.08 1.21
CA LEU A 541 -66.97 -43.40 2.52
C LEU A 541 -66.19 -42.09 2.90
N THR A 542 -66.81 -40.89 2.95
CA THR A 542 -67.55 -40.16 4.05
C THR A 542 -66.66 -39.58 5.17
N GLU A 543 -66.92 -38.43 5.82
CA GLU A 543 -67.91 -37.33 5.73
C GLU A 543 -67.43 -36.14 6.61
N TYR A 544 -67.86 -34.88 6.34
CA TYR A 544 -68.44 -33.97 7.35
C TYR A 544 -68.97 -32.65 6.75
N GLU A 545 -70.30 -32.52 6.77
CA GLU A 545 -71.17 -31.33 6.79
C GLU A 545 -70.74 -29.97 6.20
N SER A 546 -71.45 -29.58 5.15
CA SER A 546 -71.74 -28.19 4.78
C SER A 546 -73.06 -27.71 5.40
N ALA A 547 -73.14 -26.48 5.92
CA ALA A 547 -74.41 -25.73 5.97
C ALA A 547 -74.27 -24.21 6.25
N SER A 548 -74.85 -23.41 5.36
CA SER A 548 -75.57 -22.16 5.66
C SER A 548 -76.92 -22.25 4.92
N PRO A 549 -77.92 -21.36 5.10
CA PRO A 549 -78.04 -20.24 6.05
C PRO A 549 -79.39 -20.25 6.83
N SER A 550 -79.61 -19.30 7.75
CA SER A 550 -80.97 -18.82 8.08
C SER A 550 -80.96 -17.42 8.75
N ASN A 551 -81.93 -16.58 8.37
CA ASN A 551 -82.27 -15.32 9.05
C ASN A 551 -83.37 -15.56 10.09
N GLN A 552 -83.51 -14.66 11.08
CA GLN A 552 -84.84 -14.20 11.52
C GLN A 552 -84.79 -12.83 12.23
N ASN A 553 -85.67 -11.93 11.76
CA ASN A 553 -86.46 -10.93 12.50
C ASN A 553 -85.79 -9.88 13.40
N VAL A 554 -86.34 -8.66 13.56
CA VAL A 554 -87.08 -7.74 12.66
C VAL A 554 -87.23 -6.42 13.43
N LEU A 555 -87.18 -5.27 12.75
CA LEU A 555 -87.95 -4.05 13.08
C LEU A 555 -87.90 -3.08 11.89
N GLU A 556 -89.03 -2.44 11.62
CA GLU A 556 -89.32 -1.56 10.46
C GLU A 556 -88.86 -0.10 10.69
N LEU A 557 -88.68 0.81 9.71
CA LEU A 557 -88.71 0.74 8.22
C LEU A 557 -87.97 1.98 7.65
N ALA A 558 -87.26 1.82 6.52
CA ALA A 558 -87.18 2.69 5.30
C ALA A 558 -87.11 4.26 5.34
N PRO A 559 -86.73 4.94 4.23
CA PRO A 559 -85.68 4.60 3.23
C PRO A 559 -84.86 5.81 2.67
N GLY A 560 -83.73 5.51 1.99
CA GLY A 560 -83.11 6.36 0.94
C GLY A 560 -82.04 7.37 1.39
N SER A 561 -81.14 7.85 0.51
CA SER A 561 -80.76 7.39 -0.84
C SER A 561 -79.36 7.92 -1.27
N HIS A 562 -78.84 7.40 -2.38
CA HIS A 562 -77.58 7.68 -3.11
C HIS A 562 -76.82 9.04 -2.94
N VAL A 563 -75.47 8.96 -2.77
CA VAL A 563 -74.36 9.55 -3.64
C VAL A 563 -74.33 11.10 -3.87
N PRO A 564 -73.18 11.82 -4.13
CA PRO A 564 -71.73 11.59 -3.97
C PRO A 564 -70.93 12.74 -3.24
N THR A 565 -69.58 12.62 -3.21
CA THR A 565 -68.55 13.68 -3.39
C THR A 565 -68.15 14.74 -2.32
N LEU A 566 -66.84 15.04 -2.38
CA LEU A 566 -66.16 16.35 -2.27
C LEU A 566 -65.92 17.06 -0.91
N SER A 567 -64.61 17.21 -0.65
CA SER A 567 -63.91 18.45 -0.28
C SER A 567 -63.77 18.88 1.20
N GLN A 568 -62.52 19.23 1.55
CA GLN A 568 -62.06 20.34 2.40
C GLN A 568 -62.86 20.68 3.69
N THR A 569 -62.24 20.70 4.88
CA THR A 569 -61.24 21.74 5.20
C THR A 569 -60.38 21.45 6.46
N CYS A 570 -59.19 22.06 6.41
CA CYS A 570 -58.21 22.44 7.43
C CYS A 570 -58.63 22.63 8.92
N LYS A 571 -57.58 22.65 9.79
CA LYS A 571 -57.46 23.29 11.14
C LYS A 571 -58.11 22.54 12.32
N LEU A 572 -57.67 22.69 13.58
CA LEU A 572 -56.36 23.00 14.21
C LEU A 572 -56.49 22.79 15.75
N SER A 573 -55.46 23.17 16.52
CA SER A 573 -55.46 23.36 18.00
C SER A 573 -55.30 22.04 18.79
N SER A 574 -54.40 21.92 19.78
CA SER A 574 -54.27 22.59 21.10
C SER A 574 -54.85 21.68 22.22
N VAL A 575 -54.50 21.72 23.50
CA VAL A 575 -53.44 22.35 24.32
C VAL A 575 -53.39 21.54 25.66
N GLY A 576 -52.42 21.70 26.57
CA GLY A 576 -52.67 21.27 27.97
C GLY A 576 -51.46 20.73 28.75
N ASN A 577 -50.86 21.62 29.53
CA ASN A 577 -49.63 21.42 30.31
C ASN A 577 -49.89 20.85 31.73
N LEU A 578 -48.83 20.35 32.41
CA LEU A 578 -48.61 20.25 33.88
C LEU A 578 -49.01 19.00 34.73
N LYS A 579 -47.98 18.33 35.29
CA LYS A 579 -47.66 18.07 36.74
C LYS A 579 -48.83 17.86 37.72
N ARG A 580 -48.85 16.86 38.64
CA ARG A 580 -47.80 16.41 39.64
C ARG A 580 -48.33 15.14 40.42
N ASP A 581 -47.68 14.42 41.36
CA ASP A 581 -46.34 14.48 42.00
C ASP A 581 -45.74 13.07 42.36
N ALA A 582 -45.89 12.56 43.60
CA ALA A 582 -45.18 11.36 44.14
C ALA A 582 -45.88 10.69 45.36
N ILE A 583 -45.42 9.47 45.75
CA ILE A 583 -45.16 9.02 47.16
C ILE A 583 -44.46 7.63 47.20
N SER A 584 -43.70 7.33 48.27
CA SER A 584 -42.93 6.09 48.57
C SER A 584 -43.33 5.56 49.98
N PRO A 585 -43.11 4.28 50.40
CA PRO A 585 -41.79 3.67 50.73
C PRO A 585 -41.71 2.11 50.53
N GLY A 586 -40.64 1.36 50.84
CA GLY A 586 -39.27 1.67 51.32
C GLY A 586 -38.83 0.85 52.56
N LYS A 587 -37.52 0.93 52.94
CA LYS A 587 -36.80 0.41 54.16
C LYS A 587 -35.92 -0.86 53.95
N ARG A 588 -34.77 -1.07 54.63
CA ARG A 588 -33.86 -0.20 55.45
C ARG A 588 -32.49 -0.86 55.79
N LYS A 589 -31.39 -0.07 55.67
CA LYS A 589 -30.21 0.07 56.59
C LYS A 589 -29.29 -1.15 56.84
N LYS A 590 -28.05 -1.02 57.37
CA LYS A 590 -27.24 0.11 57.94
C LYS A 590 -25.80 0.07 57.28
N SER A 591 -24.69 0.71 57.69
CA SER A 591 -24.30 1.48 58.90
C SER A 591 -23.82 2.94 58.62
N THR A 592 -22.57 3.29 58.98
CA THR A 592 -22.03 4.60 59.42
C THR A 592 -20.55 4.39 59.77
N LEU A 593 -19.57 5.32 59.77
CA LEU A 593 -19.36 6.76 59.46
C LEU A 593 -17.81 6.94 59.27
N MET A 594 -17.14 8.08 59.04
CA MET A 594 -17.41 9.53 59.02
C MET A 594 -17.50 10.09 57.56
N ASN A 595 -17.72 11.37 57.19
CA ASN A 595 -17.64 12.73 57.77
C ASN A 595 -16.25 13.44 57.68
N LYS A 596 -16.13 14.74 57.30
CA LYS A 596 -17.16 15.78 57.10
C LYS A 596 -16.76 16.96 56.16
N GLN A 597 -17.62 17.22 55.15
CA GLN A 597 -18.00 18.51 54.50
C GLN A 597 -17.00 19.61 54.07
N SER A 598 -17.09 20.04 52.80
CA SER A 598 -17.46 21.43 52.43
C SER A 598 -18.06 21.50 50.99
N LYS A 599 -18.51 22.69 50.51
CA LYS A 599 -19.53 22.87 49.43
C LYS A 599 -19.02 23.68 48.22
N LYS A 600 -19.44 23.34 46.97
CA LYS A 600 -20.39 24.13 46.13
C LYS A 600 -20.50 23.63 44.66
N SER A 601 -21.68 23.89 44.07
CA SER A 601 -22.05 24.02 42.63
C SER A 601 -21.17 23.40 41.52
N SER A 602 -21.75 22.47 40.74
CA SER A 602 -21.20 21.99 39.46
C SER A 602 -22.15 22.28 38.28
N THR A 603 -21.74 23.14 37.34
CA THR A 603 -22.43 23.33 36.06
C THR A 603 -22.00 22.24 35.07
N LYS A 604 -22.94 21.51 34.48
CA LYS A 604 -22.64 20.54 33.41
C LYS A 604 -22.65 21.22 32.05
N LEU A 605 -21.46 21.36 31.45
CA LEU A 605 -21.29 21.46 30.00
C LEU A 605 -20.74 20.12 29.50
N ASN A 606 -21.21 19.66 28.35
CA ASN A 606 -20.68 18.45 27.71
C ASN A 606 -19.30 18.74 27.11
N LEU A 607 -18.34 17.86 27.37
CA LEU A 607 -17.09 17.78 26.63
C LEU A 607 -16.93 16.34 26.16
N GLU A 608 -16.86 16.14 24.84
CA GLU A 608 -16.89 14.80 24.25
C GLU A 608 -15.56 14.07 24.41
N LYS A 609 -15.63 12.74 24.58
CA LYS A 609 -14.46 11.88 24.77
C LYS A 609 -14.08 11.22 23.45
N GLN A 610 -13.02 11.68 22.82
CA GLN A 610 -12.35 10.89 21.78
C GLN A 610 -11.60 9.71 22.43
N HIS A 611 -11.97 8.49 22.05
CA HIS A 611 -11.24 7.27 22.40
C HIS A 611 -10.66 6.63 21.13
N THR A 612 -9.40 6.18 21.24
CA THR A 612 -8.57 5.75 20.12
C THR A 612 -8.99 4.38 19.57
N ILE A 613 -9.10 4.25 18.24
CA ILE A 613 -9.16 2.95 17.56
C ILE A 613 -8.02 2.85 16.54
N THR A 614 -7.33 1.71 16.57
CA THR A 614 -6.18 1.32 15.74
C THR A 614 -6.47 1.28 14.25
N LYS A 615 -5.46 1.60 13.42
CA LYS A 615 -5.46 1.31 11.97
C LYS A 615 -4.36 0.32 11.59
N PHE A 616 -4.78 -0.78 10.99
CA PHE A 616 -3.99 -1.83 10.33
C PHE A 616 -4.85 -2.41 9.18
N PHE A 617 -4.32 -2.97 8.09
CA PHE A 617 -2.92 -3.04 7.60
C PHE A 617 -2.96 -2.81 6.09
N THR A 618 -2.00 -2.06 5.51
CA THR A 618 -1.73 -2.15 4.06
C THR A 618 -0.28 -1.78 3.74
N LYS A 619 0.55 -2.78 3.45
CA LYS A 619 1.87 -2.64 2.85
C LYS A 619 2.13 -3.85 1.95
N MET A 620 2.08 -3.67 0.64
CA MET A 620 2.91 -4.31 -0.40
C MET A 620 2.58 -3.64 -1.74
N ALA A 621 3.54 -3.62 -2.67
CA ALA A 621 3.39 -2.99 -3.98
C ALA A 621 3.21 -4.06 -5.09
N PRO A 622 2.61 -3.71 -6.23
CA PRO A 622 2.83 -4.43 -7.48
C PRO A 622 4.21 -4.06 -8.06
N LEU A 623 4.76 -4.96 -8.89
CA LEU A 623 5.99 -4.74 -9.65
C LEU A 623 5.76 -5.30 -11.07
N GLY A 624 6.14 -4.53 -12.10
CA GLY A 624 5.99 -4.87 -13.51
C GLY A 624 5.55 -3.67 -14.36
N SER A 625 5.97 -3.52 -15.62
CA SER A 625 6.86 -4.42 -16.38
C SER A 625 7.30 -3.80 -17.72
N LYS A 626 8.56 -4.09 -18.17
CA LYS A 626 9.09 -3.91 -19.55
C LYS A 626 9.16 -2.42 -20.04
N GLU A 627 9.71 -2.02 -21.21
CA GLU A 627 10.09 -2.68 -22.48
C GLU A 627 11.42 -2.19 -23.13
N ASN A 628 12.07 -3.11 -23.84
CA ASN A 628 12.70 -3.06 -25.19
C ASN A 628 13.58 -1.87 -25.64
N ASN A 629 14.74 -2.15 -26.27
CA ASN A 629 14.82 -2.27 -27.74
C ASN A 629 16.19 -2.74 -28.28
N GLU A 630 16.23 -3.09 -29.57
CA GLU A 630 17.24 -3.93 -30.22
C GLU A 630 18.44 -3.19 -30.87
N THR A 631 19.44 -3.98 -31.29
CA THR A 631 20.15 -3.77 -32.58
C THR A 631 20.72 -5.09 -33.08
N ALA A 632 20.87 -5.24 -34.40
CA ALA A 632 20.87 -6.54 -35.08
C ALA A 632 22.26 -7.08 -35.50
N MET A 633 22.35 -8.42 -35.70
CA MET A 633 23.36 -9.24 -36.41
C MET A 633 23.35 -10.70 -35.87
N PRO A 634 23.43 -11.77 -36.71
CA PRO A 634 22.98 -11.96 -38.08
C PRO A 634 21.78 -12.95 -38.20
N LYS A 635 21.23 -13.11 -39.40
CA LYS A 635 19.83 -13.48 -39.72
C LYS A 635 19.21 -14.80 -39.19
N GLU A 636 19.93 -15.68 -38.50
CA GLU A 636 19.34 -16.90 -37.90
C GLU A 636 19.58 -17.02 -36.38
N SER A 637 20.46 -16.20 -35.79
CA SER A 637 20.82 -16.28 -34.35
C SER A 637 20.00 -15.34 -33.45
N GLU A 638 19.10 -14.54 -34.03
CA GLU A 638 18.33 -13.53 -33.28
C GLU A 638 17.09 -14.11 -32.56
N MET A 639 16.59 -15.27 -33.01
CA MET A 639 15.30 -15.84 -32.55
C MET A 639 15.26 -16.19 -31.05
N TYR A 640 16.43 -16.32 -30.41
CA TYR A 640 16.55 -16.76 -29.01
C TYR A 640 17.21 -15.74 -28.07
N LYS A 641 17.49 -14.51 -28.54
CA LYS A 641 18.27 -13.48 -27.82
C LYS A 641 17.72 -13.16 -26.42
N GLU A 642 16.40 -12.92 -26.31
CA GLU A 642 15.73 -12.71 -25.01
C GLU A 642 15.78 -13.95 -24.09
N VAL A 643 15.75 -15.15 -24.67
CA VAL A 643 15.69 -16.41 -23.93
C VAL A 643 17.06 -16.70 -23.31
N VAL A 644 18.13 -16.45 -24.07
CA VAL A 644 19.52 -16.45 -23.60
C VAL A 644 19.76 -15.42 -22.50
N ASP A 645 19.25 -14.19 -22.61
CA ASP A 645 19.37 -13.19 -21.54
C ASP A 645 18.67 -13.63 -20.25
N LYS A 646 17.47 -14.22 -20.35
CA LYS A 646 16.75 -14.78 -19.19
C LYS A 646 17.48 -15.98 -18.59
N PHE A 647 18.05 -16.87 -19.41
CA PHE A 647 18.86 -18.00 -18.98
C PHE A 647 20.06 -17.53 -18.14
N ILE A 648 20.87 -16.61 -18.65
CA ILE A 648 22.05 -16.07 -17.95
C ILE A 648 21.63 -15.43 -16.62
N GLN A 649 20.52 -14.69 -16.62
CA GLN A 649 19.95 -14.07 -15.42
C GLN A 649 19.47 -15.11 -14.39
N VAL A 650 18.89 -16.24 -14.82
CA VAL A 650 18.42 -17.31 -13.91
C VAL A 650 19.57 -18.12 -13.32
N VAL A 651 20.65 -18.36 -14.08
CA VAL A 651 21.84 -19.08 -13.58
C VAL A 651 22.83 -18.17 -12.81
N ASN A 652 22.53 -16.88 -12.67
CA ASN A 652 23.44 -15.83 -12.16
C ASN A 652 24.81 -15.80 -12.88
N GLY A 653 24.82 -16.13 -14.17
CA GLY A 653 26.03 -16.11 -14.99
C GLY A 653 26.46 -14.69 -15.37
N ASP A 654 27.72 -14.54 -15.80
CA ASP A 654 28.18 -13.33 -16.48
C ASP A 654 28.02 -13.45 -18.01
N ASN A 655 28.45 -12.43 -18.75
CA ASN A 655 28.34 -12.43 -20.21
C ASN A 655 29.28 -13.41 -20.93
N THR A 656 30.22 -14.09 -20.25
CA THR A 656 31.08 -15.12 -20.87
C THR A 656 30.31 -16.41 -21.13
N LEU A 657 29.31 -16.73 -20.30
CA LEU A 657 28.41 -17.88 -20.46
C LEU A 657 27.45 -17.76 -21.65
N ARG A 658 27.42 -16.62 -22.36
CA ARG A 658 26.41 -16.32 -23.39
C ARG A 658 26.45 -17.26 -24.60
N SER A 659 27.62 -17.75 -24.98
CA SER A 659 27.79 -18.74 -26.04
C SER A 659 27.28 -20.12 -25.61
N HIS A 660 27.66 -20.60 -24.42
CA HIS A 660 27.12 -21.84 -23.85
C HIS A 660 25.59 -21.77 -23.71
N ALA A 661 25.06 -20.68 -23.15
CA ALA A 661 23.63 -20.45 -23.01
C ALA A 661 22.89 -20.54 -24.36
N LEU A 662 23.43 -19.93 -25.42
CA LEU A 662 22.87 -20.05 -26.77
C LEU A 662 22.82 -21.52 -27.23
N THR A 663 23.90 -22.29 -27.03
CA THR A 663 23.94 -23.72 -27.39
C THR A 663 22.86 -24.55 -26.68
N PHE A 664 22.68 -24.36 -25.37
CA PHE A 664 21.61 -25.04 -24.60
C PHE A 664 20.21 -24.64 -25.07
N ILE A 665 20.01 -23.37 -25.44
CA ILE A 665 18.73 -22.83 -25.88
C ILE A 665 18.37 -23.32 -27.29
N GLU A 666 19.35 -23.39 -28.21
CA GLU A 666 19.17 -23.95 -29.55
C GLU A 666 18.87 -25.46 -29.49
N GLU A 667 19.55 -26.21 -28.61
CA GLU A 667 19.29 -27.64 -28.40
C GLU A 667 17.90 -27.89 -27.76
N ALA A 668 17.47 -27.01 -26.85
CA ALA A 668 16.11 -26.95 -26.31
C ALA A 668 15.08 -26.31 -27.27
N LYS A 669 15.47 -25.95 -28.51
CA LYS A 669 14.63 -25.32 -29.55
C LYS A 669 13.95 -24.02 -29.11
N GLY A 670 14.49 -23.33 -28.10
CA GLY A 670 13.98 -22.08 -27.55
C GLY A 670 13.23 -22.18 -26.23
N ASP A 671 12.99 -23.38 -25.70
CA ASP A 671 12.36 -23.53 -24.38
C ASP A 671 13.36 -23.23 -23.25
N LEU A 672 13.07 -22.21 -22.45
CA LEU A 672 13.91 -21.78 -21.34
C LEU A 672 13.93 -22.78 -20.18
N ASP A 673 12.80 -23.39 -19.85
CA ASP A 673 12.69 -24.33 -18.74
C ASP A 673 13.50 -25.60 -19.08
N VAL A 674 13.43 -26.07 -20.34
CA VAL A 674 14.20 -27.23 -20.84
C VAL A 674 15.70 -26.91 -21.03
N ALA A 675 16.06 -25.71 -21.51
CA ALA A 675 17.45 -25.31 -21.64
C ALA A 675 18.17 -25.27 -20.28
N LEU A 676 17.50 -24.74 -19.25
CA LEU A 676 18.00 -24.71 -17.88
C LEU A 676 18.15 -26.11 -17.29
N ASP A 677 17.21 -27.02 -17.57
CA ASP A 677 17.29 -28.43 -17.15
C ASP A 677 18.49 -29.15 -17.80
N LEU A 678 18.71 -28.96 -19.11
CA LEU A 678 19.90 -29.46 -19.81
C LEU A 678 21.21 -28.91 -19.23
N TYR A 679 21.25 -27.61 -18.89
CA TYR A 679 22.41 -26.95 -18.29
C TYR A 679 22.75 -27.51 -16.91
N TYR A 680 21.78 -27.57 -16.00
CA TYR A 680 21.99 -28.12 -14.66
C TYR A 680 22.21 -29.65 -14.66
N THR A 681 21.67 -30.37 -15.65
CA THR A 681 21.95 -31.79 -15.86
C THR A 681 23.38 -32.03 -16.32
N ARG A 682 23.91 -31.26 -17.28
CA ARG A 682 25.31 -31.41 -17.75
C ARG A 682 26.34 -30.93 -16.74
N LEU A 683 26.06 -29.86 -15.98
CA LEU A 683 26.87 -29.47 -14.81
C LEU A 683 26.93 -30.56 -13.72
N GLY A 684 26.04 -31.56 -13.74
CA GLY A 684 26.11 -32.73 -12.87
C GLY A 684 27.06 -33.84 -13.36
N VAL A 685 27.78 -33.65 -14.48
CA VAL A 685 28.62 -34.68 -15.14
C VAL A 685 30.10 -34.26 -15.25
N GLU A 686 30.42 -32.98 -15.17
CA GLU A 686 31.79 -32.45 -15.38
C GLU A 686 32.65 -32.36 -14.09
N ASP A 687 32.22 -32.99 -12.99
CA ASP A 687 33.05 -33.19 -11.78
C ASP A 687 34.02 -34.41 -11.88
N THR A 688 34.19 -34.96 -13.09
CA THR A 688 35.23 -35.96 -13.40
C THR A 688 36.04 -35.62 -14.65
N GLU A 689 37.35 -35.41 -14.43
CA GLU A 689 38.50 -35.30 -15.36
C GLU A 689 39.10 -33.91 -15.62
N LYS A 690 40.31 -33.71 -15.06
CA LYS A 690 41.31 -32.65 -15.28
C LYS A 690 40.99 -31.32 -14.56
N GLU A 691 41.98 -30.59 -14.05
CA GLU A 691 43.42 -30.67 -14.31
C GLU A 691 44.25 -31.44 -13.27
N ASN A 692 45.39 -31.97 -13.72
CA ASN A 692 46.49 -32.38 -12.85
C ASN A 692 47.82 -32.09 -13.56
N CYS A 693 48.50 -31.00 -13.19
CA CYS A 693 49.78 -30.60 -13.76
C CYS A 693 50.62 -29.76 -12.77
N SER A 694 51.27 -30.42 -11.82
CA SER A 694 52.54 -29.94 -11.24
C SER A 694 53.31 -31.09 -10.59
N GLU A 695 54.47 -31.37 -11.18
CA GLU A 695 55.71 -31.90 -10.61
C GLU A 695 55.67 -33.03 -9.55
N THR A 696 56.23 -34.16 -9.97
CA THR A 696 56.61 -35.33 -9.16
C THR A 696 57.49 -35.00 -7.94
N ILE A 697 57.11 -35.51 -6.77
CA ILE A 697 58.07 -35.93 -5.74
C ILE A 697 57.73 -37.36 -5.27
N GLU A 698 58.79 -38.16 -5.18
CA GLU A 698 58.94 -39.51 -4.62
C GLU A 698 58.43 -39.65 -3.15
N LEU A 699 58.13 -40.82 -2.56
CA LEU A 699 58.27 -42.24 -2.93
C LEU A 699 57.31 -43.10 -2.05
N LEU A 700 56.92 -44.29 -2.54
CA LEU A 700 56.40 -45.43 -1.75
C LEU A 700 57.60 -46.34 -1.30
N PRO A 701 57.46 -47.47 -0.55
CA PRO A 701 56.27 -48.15 0.00
C PRO A 701 56.38 -48.70 1.46
N SER A 702 55.22 -49.09 2.03
CA SER A 702 55.06 -50.37 2.77
C SER A 702 53.56 -50.70 2.85
N GLN A 703 53.01 -51.73 2.19
CA GLN A 703 53.11 -53.17 2.51
C GLN A 703 52.67 -53.49 3.97
N ARG A 704 51.83 -54.51 4.25
CA ARG A 704 51.36 -55.65 3.43
C ARG A 704 50.13 -56.35 4.07
N ASN A 705 49.22 -56.90 3.26
CA ASN A 705 48.35 -58.08 3.57
C ASN A 705 47.39 -58.00 4.80
N GLN A 706 46.41 -58.88 5.03
CA GLN A 706 45.57 -59.72 4.14
C GLN A 706 44.22 -60.07 4.83
N ARG A 707 43.14 -59.99 4.05
CA ARG A 707 42.02 -60.97 3.90
C ARG A 707 41.47 -61.81 5.08
N VAL A 708 40.13 -61.89 5.04
CA VAL A 708 39.21 -63.02 5.39
C VAL A 708 38.59 -63.05 6.80
N SER A 709 37.25 -63.10 6.73
CA SER A 709 36.19 -63.21 7.74
C SER A 709 36.15 -64.50 8.56
N HIS A 710 35.42 -64.46 9.69
CA HIS A 710 34.34 -65.38 10.17
C HIS A 710 34.08 -65.02 11.66
N SER A 711 32.89 -64.99 12.32
CA SER A 711 31.47 -65.33 12.12
C SER A 711 30.99 -66.44 13.08
N GLY A 712 29.99 -66.13 13.93
CA GLY A 712 29.31 -67.06 14.84
C GLY A 712 29.87 -67.13 16.28
N GLN A 713 29.15 -67.65 17.28
CA GLN A 713 27.72 -68.01 17.33
C GLN A 713 27.23 -68.19 18.79
N ASP A 714 25.93 -67.93 19.00
CA ASP A 714 24.97 -68.58 19.93
C ASP A 714 25.14 -68.72 21.47
N MET A 715 24.04 -68.32 22.14
CA MET A 715 23.26 -69.04 23.18
C MET A 715 23.32 -68.72 24.71
N GLU A 716 22.09 -68.49 25.20
CA GLU A 716 21.44 -68.82 26.49
C GLU A 716 21.73 -68.12 27.85
N VAL A 717 20.72 -67.33 28.26
CA VAL A 717 19.95 -67.41 29.53
C VAL A 717 20.68 -67.41 30.89
N ALA A 718 20.57 -66.28 31.60
CA ALA A 718 20.15 -66.24 33.01
C ALA A 718 19.52 -64.88 33.36
N LYS A 719 18.50 -64.85 34.23
CA LYS A 719 17.98 -63.60 34.85
C LYS A 719 18.51 -63.44 36.26
N ARG A 720 18.99 -62.23 36.60
CA ARG A 720 18.96 -61.59 37.93
C ARG A 720 19.10 -60.08 37.75
N GLU A 721 18.69 -59.31 38.75
CA GLU A 721 18.41 -57.87 38.67
C GLU A 721 19.57 -57.03 39.25
N GLU A 722 19.79 -55.83 38.69
CA GLU A 722 20.67 -54.73 39.16
C GLU A 722 22.20 -55.07 39.25
N PRO A 723 23.11 -54.17 38.82
CA PRO A 723 23.24 -52.85 39.46
C PRO A 723 23.62 -51.64 38.57
N ASP A 724 23.57 -50.48 39.23
CA ASP A 724 24.28 -49.21 39.05
C ASP A 724 25.09 -48.90 37.76
N THR A 725 24.86 -47.66 37.32
CA THR A 725 25.68 -46.79 36.46
C THR A 725 27.18 -47.07 36.32
N ASP A 726 27.67 -46.86 35.09
CA ASP A 726 28.71 -45.84 34.87
C ASP A 726 28.44 -45.03 33.58
N VAL A 727 29.06 -43.85 33.44
CA VAL A 727 28.74 -42.82 32.44
C VAL A 727 29.90 -42.58 31.48
N SER A 728 29.86 -43.22 30.31
CA SER A 728 30.46 -42.72 29.06
C SER A 728 29.99 -43.56 27.85
N LEU A 729 30.18 -43.06 26.61
CA LEU A 729 29.76 -43.64 25.31
C LEU A 729 28.32 -43.38 24.82
N LEU A 730 27.81 -42.15 24.98
CA LEU A 730 26.63 -41.65 24.24
C LEU A 730 26.83 -40.21 23.71
N ASP A 731 27.93 -39.95 22.99
CA ASP A 731 28.27 -38.62 22.44
C ASP A 731 28.33 -38.56 20.90
N HIS A 732 27.77 -39.57 20.22
CA HIS A 732 27.75 -39.68 18.74
C HIS A 732 26.35 -39.91 18.15
N ALA A 733 25.29 -39.48 18.88
CA ALA A 733 23.90 -39.52 18.43
C ALA A 733 23.25 -38.12 18.27
N SER A 734 23.99 -37.06 18.61
CA SER A 734 23.56 -35.66 18.68
C SER A 734 23.53 -34.95 17.30
N ASP A 735 24.52 -35.21 16.44
CA ASP A 735 24.79 -34.37 15.25
C ASP A 735 23.79 -34.48 14.09
N ARG A 736 22.81 -35.40 14.12
CA ARG A 736 21.82 -35.55 13.03
C ARG A 736 20.60 -34.63 13.11
N LEU A 737 20.43 -33.81 14.17
CA LEU A 737 19.20 -33.03 14.38
C LEU A 737 19.17 -31.63 13.72
N GLY A 738 20.29 -31.15 13.18
CA GLY A 738 20.49 -29.73 12.81
C GLY A 738 20.12 -29.31 11.39
N LEU A 739 19.92 -30.24 10.45
CA LEU A 739 19.71 -29.91 9.03
C LEU A 739 18.22 -29.68 8.69
N SER A 740 17.94 -28.58 7.97
CA SER A 740 16.58 -28.11 7.66
C SER A 740 16.16 -28.49 6.24
N TYR A 741 16.22 -29.78 5.92
CA TYR A 741 16.21 -30.31 4.54
C TYR A 741 15.07 -29.85 3.62
N VAL A 742 13.93 -29.36 4.13
CA VAL A 742 12.85 -28.76 3.31
C VAL A 742 13.31 -27.58 2.43
N SER A 743 14.47 -26.99 2.70
CA SER A 743 15.12 -25.97 1.85
C SER A 743 15.89 -26.51 0.64
N LEU A 744 16.02 -27.83 0.47
CA LEU A 744 16.61 -28.46 -0.71
C LEU A 744 15.77 -28.18 -1.97
N PRO A 745 16.38 -28.19 -3.17
CA PRO A 745 15.64 -28.26 -4.44
C PRO A 745 14.69 -29.48 -4.44
N PRO A 746 13.46 -29.39 -4.99
CA PRO A 746 12.49 -30.49 -4.97
C PRO A 746 13.03 -31.81 -5.54
N GLU A 747 13.95 -31.73 -6.49
CA GLU A 747 14.60 -32.83 -7.19
C GLU A 747 15.59 -33.58 -6.28
N ARG A 748 16.12 -32.89 -5.26
CA ARG A 748 17.04 -33.43 -4.25
C ARG A 748 16.37 -33.75 -2.92
N TYR A 749 15.13 -33.30 -2.71
CA TYR A 749 14.35 -33.56 -1.49
C TYR A 749 13.62 -34.91 -1.56
N SER A 750 13.92 -35.79 -0.60
CA SER A 750 13.28 -37.08 -0.36
C SER A 750 12.14 -36.93 0.67
N PRO A 751 10.87 -37.08 0.29
CA PRO A 751 9.74 -36.86 1.20
C PRO A 751 9.71 -37.77 2.45
N VAL A 752 10.46 -38.88 2.43
CA VAL A 752 10.58 -39.86 3.53
C VAL A 752 11.85 -39.62 4.36
N GLU A 753 13.02 -39.53 3.71
CA GLU A 753 14.31 -39.50 4.42
C GLU A 753 14.64 -38.11 5.01
N ASP A 754 14.18 -37.03 4.36
CA ASP A 754 14.41 -35.65 4.81
C ASP A 754 13.37 -35.17 5.85
N ALA A 755 12.36 -36.00 6.15
CA ALA A 755 11.34 -35.74 7.14
C ALA A 755 11.82 -36.03 8.57
N CYS A 756 11.33 -35.27 9.56
CA CYS A 756 11.70 -35.45 10.96
C CYS A 756 10.77 -36.37 11.77
N TRP A 757 10.00 -37.23 11.10
CA TRP A 757 9.15 -38.28 11.69
C TRP A 757 9.02 -39.46 10.71
N LYS A 758 8.50 -40.59 11.19
CA LYS A 758 8.30 -41.80 10.37
C LYS A 758 6.86 -41.95 9.89
N ASP A 759 6.67 -42.76 8.86
CA ASP A 759 5.34 -43.16 8.38
C ASP A 759 4.46 -43.71 9.52
N GLY A 760 3.16 -43.45 9.43
CA GLY A 760 2.16 -43.78 10.45
C GLY A 760 2.25 -42.98 11.76
N GLN A 761 3.29 -42.15 11.97
CA GLN A 761 3.35 -41.23 13.10
C GLN A 761 2.60 -39.92 12.78
N ALA A 762 2.02 -39.28 13.80
CA ALA A 762 1.36 -37.99 13.64
C ALA A 762 2.39 -36.88 13.36
N ALA A 763 2.12 -36.02 12.37
CA ALA A 763 3.11 -35.06 11.91
C ALA A 763 3.49 -34.03 13.01
N PRO A 764 4.78 -33.83 13.31
CA PRO A 764 5.21 -32.98 14.42
C PRO A 764 5.17 -31.48 14.04
N TYR A 765 4.68 -30.63 14.93
CA TYR A 765 4.51 -29.19 14.68
C TYR A 765 5.85 -28.49 14.42
N ILE A 766 6.95 -28.99 14.96
CA ILE A 766 8.31 -28.48 14.69
C ILE A 766 8.69 -28.55 13.21
N HIS A 767 8.18 -29.52 12.43
CA HIS A 767 8.41 -29.53 10.98
C HIS A 767 7.81 -28.29 10.31
N LEU A 768 6.57 -27.96 10.69
CA LEU A 768 5.86 -26.78 10.21
C LEU A 768 6.53 -25.48 10.73
N ALA A 769 6.97 -25.45 11.99
CA ALA A 769 7.66 -24.28 12.56
C ALA A 769 9.05 -24.03 11.96
N ARG A 770 9.84 -25.09 11.64
CA ARG A 770 11.10 -24.97 10.89
C ARG A 770 10.85 -24.50 9.45
N THR A 771 9.79 -25.00 8.80
CA THR A 771 9.35 -24.55 7.46
C THR A 771 8.97 -23.06 7.49
N PHE A 772 8.22 -22.61 8.49
CA PHE A 772 7.82 -21.21 8.67
C PHE A 772 9.00 -20.25 8.88
N ASP A 773 10.04 -20.68 9.59
CA ASP A 773 11.26 -19.89 9.82
C ASP A 773 12.02 -19.67 8.50
N LEU A 774 12.22 -20.73 7.70
CA LEU A 774 12.84 -20.66 6.38
C LEU A 774 12.03 -19.82 5.37
N VAL A 775 10.69 -19.88 5.44
CA VAL A 775 9.80 -19.15 4.54
C VAL A 775 9.66 -17.66 4.93
N GLU A 776 9.93 -17.31 6.18
CA GLU A 776 10.03 -15.91 6.63
C GLU A 776 11.32 -15.22 6.15
N ASP A 777 12.45 -15.93 6.16
CA ASP A 777 13.75 -15.39 5.70
C ASP A 777 13.85 -15.31 4.16
N GLU A 778 12.99 -16.01 3.43
CA GLU A 778 12.98 -16.05 1.97
C GLU A 778 12.25 -14.86 1.32
N LYS A 779 12.91 -14.22 0.35
CA LYS A 779 12.40 -13.05 -0.38
C LYS A 779 11.75 -13.44 -1.72
N GLY A 780 12.18 -14.56 -2.31
CA GLY A 780 11.69 -15.08 -3.58
C GLY A 780 10.48 -15.98 -3.43
N LYS A 781 9.30 -15.51 -3.87
CA LYS A 781 8.03 -16.27 -3.77
C LYS A 781 8.11 -17.70 -4.34
N ILE A 782 8.87 -17.91 -5.43
CA ILE A 782 9.05 -19.24 -6.05
C ILE A 782 9.72 -20.20 -5.06
N LYS A 783 10.82 -19.78 -4.42
CA LYS A 783 11.55 -20.58 -3.42
C LYS A 783 10.74 -20.78 -2.13
N ALA A 784 9.99 -19.77 -1.69
CA ALA A 784 9.02 -19.93 -0.60
C ALA A 784 7.92 -20.98 -0.91
N THR A 785 7.39 -20.99 -2.14
CA THR A 785 6.47 -22.02 -2.62
C THR A 785 7.15 -23.40 -2.70
N SER A 786 8.41 -23.48 -3.13
CA SER A 786 9.20 -24.73 -3.15
C SER A 786 9.41 -25.33 -1.75
N ILE A 787 9.75 -24.50 -0.75
CA ILE A 787 9.94 -24.94 0.64
C ILE A 787 8.62 -25.49 1.22
N LEU A 788 7.50 -24.79 0.94
CA LEU A 788 6.17 -25.28 1.31
C LEU A 788 5.78 -26.57 0.55
N CYS A 789 6.19 -26.71 -0.71
CA CYS A 789 5.95 -27.92 -1.51
C CYS A 789 6.64 -29.14 -0.90
N ASN A 790 7.93 -29.03 -0.53
CA ASN A 790 8.66 -30.10 0.14
C ASN A 790 8.02 -30.52 1.47
N MET A 791 7.62 -29.54 2.30
CA MET A 791 6.86 -29.79 3.53
C MET A 791 5.54 -30.54 3.27
N PHE A 792 4.77 -30.11 2.25
CA PHE A 792 3.55 -30.81 1.85
C PHE A 792 3.82 -32.21 1.27
N ARG A 793 4.91 -32.43 0.53
CA ARG A 793 5.28 -33.77 0.01
C ARG A 793 5.49 -34.77 1.15
N SER A 794 6.20 -34.38 2.22
CA SER A 794 6.35 -35.25 3.38
C SER A 794 5.04 -35.51 4.13
N LEU A 795 4.15 -34.51 4.24
CA LEU A 795 2.81 -34.73 4.79
C LEU A 795 1.97 -35.67 3.91
N LEU A 796 2.01 -35.53 2.59
CA LEU A 796 1.27 -36.38 1.63
C LEU A 796 1.71 -37.84 1.65
N VAL A 797 2.97 -38.12 2.00
CA VAL A 797 3.49 -39.50 2.08
C VAL A 797 3.34 -40.10 3.48
N LEU A 798 3.72 -39.38 4.54
CA LEU A 798 3.86 -39.93 5.89
C LEU A 798 2.64 -39.69 6.80
N SER A 799 1.83 -38.66 6.49
CA SER A 799 0.71 -38.24 7.34
C SER A 799 -0.39 -37.52 6.54
N PRO A 800 -1.03 -38.13 5.52
CA PRO A 800 -1.95 -37.42 4.62
C PRO A 800 -3.07 -36.67 5.34
N SER A 801 -3.51 -37.21 6.47
CA SER A 801 -4.59 -36.64 7.30
C SER A 801 -4.19 -35.38 8.10
N ASP A 802 -2.89 -35.06 8.22
CA ASP A 802 -2.39 -33.79 8.80
C ASP A 802 -2.33 -32.64 7.77
N VAL A 803 -2.51 -32.92 6.47
CA VAL A 803 -2.44 -31.89 5.39
C VAL A 803 -3.47 -30.77 5.57
N LEU A 804 -4.74 -31.09 5.86
CA LEU A 804 -5.78 -30.07 6.07
C LEU A 804 -5.48 -29.18 7.30
N PRO A 805 -5.16 -29.73 8.50
CA PRO A 805 -4.60 -28.96 9.61
C PRO A 805 -3.39 -28.10 9.23
N ALA A 806 -2.44 -28.62 8.46
CA ALA A 806 -1.26 -27.87 8.02
C ALA A 806 -1.62 -26.67 7.12
N VAL A 807 -2.50 -26.85 6.13
CA VAL A 807 -2.98 -25.76 5.25
C VAL A 807 -3.68 -24.67 6.08
N TYR A 808 -4.54 -25.06 7.03
CA TYR A 808 -5.19 -24.11 7.94
C TYR A 808 -4.18 -23.28 8.75
N LEU A 809 -3.18 -23.94 9.34
CA LEU A 809 -2.13 -23.27 10.12
C LEU A 809 -1.23 -22.39 9.24
N CYS A 810 -0.86 -22.81 8.03
CA CYS A 810 -0.13 -22.00 7.05
C CYS A 810 -0.87 -20.71 6.69
N LEU A 811 -2.21 -20.77 6.62
CA LEU A 811 -3.08 -19.62 6.33
C LEU A 811 -3.51 -18.86 7.59
N ASN A 812 -3.02 -19.26 8.75
CA ASN A 812 -3.34 -18.71 10.07
C ASN A 812 -4.85 -18.70 10.39
N LYS A 813 -5.56 -19.74 9.95
CA LYS A 813 -7.00 -19.98 10.14
C LYS A 813 -7.25 -21.26 10.95
N ILE A 814 -8.47 -21.41 11.45
CA ILE A 814 -8.92 -22.58 12.25
C ILE A 814 -10.24 -23.18 11.74
N ALA A 815 -10.86 -22.53 10.75
CA ALA A 815 -12.13 -22.85 10.10
C ALA A 815 -12.27 -21.97 8.83
N PRO A 816 -13.28 -22.19 7.98
CA PRO A 816 -13.69 -21.25 6.94
C PRO A 816 -14.19 -19.93 7.55
N ASP A 817 -14.07 -18.84 6.78
CA ASP A 817 -14.44 -17.49 7.24
C ASP A 817 -15.93 -17.41 7.63
N HIS A 818 -16.78 -18.16 6.92
CA HIS A 818 -18.24 -18.11 7.04
C HIS A 818 -18.80 -18.84 8.28
N GLU A 819 -18.01 -19.67 8.97
CA GLU A 819 -18.41 -20.29 10.25
C GLU A 819 -18.37 -19.27 11.42
N ASN A 820 -17.69 -18.13 11.23
CA ASN A 820 -17.36 -17.14 12.25
C ASN A 820 -16.67 -17.77 13.49
N MET A 821 -15.75 -18.72 13.30
CA MET A 821 -14.95 -19.28 14.40
C MET A 821 -13.73 -18.41 14.70
N GLU A 822 -13.78 -17.66 15.80
CA GLU A 822 -12.67 -16.84 16.26
C GLU A 822 -12.08 -17.35 17.59
N LEU A 823 -10.74 -17.35 17.69
CA LEU A 823 -10.02 -17.70 18.92
C LEU A 823 -10.50 -16.91 20.15
N ASN A 824 -10.97 -15.67 19.95
CA ASN A 824 -11.41 -14.77 21.02
C ASN A 824 -10.36 -14.68 22.15
N ILE A 825 -9.13 -14.33 21.74
CA ILE A 825 -7.94 -14.09 22.57
C ILE A 825 -7.43 -12.69 22.23
N GLY A 826 -7.18 -11.87 23.26
CA GLY A 826 -6.45 -10.61 23.12
C GLY A 826 -4.99 -10.76 23.54
N SER A 827 -4.11 -9.88 23.03
CA SER A 827 -2.66 -9.93 23.31
C SER A 827 -2.32 -9.89 24.80
N SER A 828 -3.17 -9.28 25.64
CA SER A 828 -3.04 -9.31 27.11
C SER A 828 -3.15 -10.72 27.71
N THR A 829 -3.98 -11.59 27.12
CA THR A 829 -4.09 -13.00 27.53
C THR A 829 -2.87 -13.81 27.10
N VAL A 830 -2.33 -13.52 25.90
CA VAL A 830 -1.08 -14.15 25.42
C VAL A 830 0.12 -13.72 26.27
N VAL A 831 0.25 -12.43 26.59
CA VAL A 831 1.29 -11.92 27.50
C VAL A 831 1.16 -12.51 28.91
N ALA A 832 -0.06 -12.67 29.43
CA ALA A 832 -0.29 -13.30 30.73
C ALA A 832 -0.05 -14.83 30.73
N ALA A 833 -0.12 -15.49 29.57
CA ALA A 833 0.31 -16.88 29.41
C ALA A 833 1.84 -16.97 29.31
N LEU A 834 2.48 -16.09 28.52
CA LEU A 834 3.93 -16.03 28.35
C LEU A 834 4.67 -15.72 29.66
N GLU A 835 4.12 -14.80 30.47
CA GLU A 835 4.60 -14.51 31.83
C GLU A 835 4.67 -15.77 32.72
N GLU A 836 3.66 -16.63 32.62
CA GLU A 836 3.55 -17.87 33.43
C GLU A 836 4.42 -18.99 32.86
N ALA A 837 4.36 -19.23 31.55
CA ALA A 837 5.10 -20.30 30.86
C ALA A 837 6.62 -20.05 30.77
N CYS A 838 7.07 -18.80 30.84
CA CYS A 838 8.49 -18.41 30.75
C CYS A 838 9.02 -17.73 32.02
N GLY A 839 8.26 -17.70 33.12
CA GLY A 839 8.65 -17.08 34.39
C GLY A 839 9.11 -15.62 34.29
N THR A 840 8.66 -14.87 33.27
CA THR A 840 9.25 -13.59 32.87
C THR A 840 8.29 -12.42 33.11
N ASN A 841 8.79 -11.37 33.78
CA ASN A 841 8.00 -10.20 34.17
C ASN A 841 7.40 -9.44 32.96
N LYS A 842 6.14 -9.00 33.07
CA LYS A 842 5.45 -8.11 32.10
C LYS A 842 6.25 -6.86 31.72
N SER A 843 7.10 -6.30 32.60
CA SER A 843 7.99 -5.18 32.24
C SER A 843 8.95 -5.61 31.13
N ARG A 844 9.68 -6.71 31.34
CA ARG A 844 10.65 -7.26 30.40
C ARG A 844 10.03 -7.68 29.07
N ILE A 845 8.85 -8.29 29.11
CA ILE A 845 8.07 -8.63 27.91
C ILE A 845 7.72 -7.35 27.11
N ARG A 846 7.36 -6.25 27.80
CA ARG A 846 7.04 -4.97 27.16
C ARG A 846 8.27 -4.27 26.60
N GLU A 847 9.40 -4.29 27.31
CA GLU A 847 10.69 -3.76 26.82
C GLU A 847 11.12 -4.47 25.53
N LEU A 848 11.13 -5.81 25.53
CA LEU A 848 11.44 -6.61 24.36
C LEU A 848 10.45 -6.34 23.21
N TYR A 849 9.16 -6.24 23.49
CA TYR A 849 8.15 -5.95 22.46
C TYR A 849 8.33 -4.54 21.86
N ASN A 850 8.69 -3.53 22.68
CA ASN A 850 9.01 -2.20 22.19
C ASN A 850 10.27 -2.19 21.30
N SER A 851 11.24 -3.08 21.57
CA SER A 851 12.48 -3.20 20.79
C SER A 851 12.36 -4.03 19.51
N LEU A 852 11.44 -5.00 19.46
CA LEU A 852 11.37 -6.00 18.39
C LEU A 852 10.13 -5.86 17.51
N GLY A 853 9.04 -5.27 18.02
CA GLY A 853 7.80 -5.05 17.26
C GLY A 853 7.03 -6.33 16.88
N ASP A 854 7.37 -7.49 17.45
CA ASP A 854 6.61 -8.74 17.34
C ASP A 854 6.57 -9.50 18.67
N LEU A 855 5.47 -10.22 18.93
CA LEU A 855 5.32 -10.98 20.18
C LEU A 855 5.87 -12.41 20.08
N GLY A 856 5.99 -12.98 18.89
CA GLY A 856 6.62 -14.29 18.67
C GLY A 856 8.11 -14.25 18.93
N ASP A 857 8.81 -13.25 18.39
CA ASP A 857 10.25 -13.09 18.61
C ASP A 857 10.57 -12.74 20.07
N VAL A 858 9.71 -11.95 20.72
CA VAL A 858 9.73 -11.75 22.18
C VAL A 858 9.56 -13.07 22.93
N ALA A 859 8.57 -13.89 22.56
CA ALA A 859 8.33 -15.17 23.21
C ALA A 859 9.49 -16.16 23.01
N GLN A 860 10.12 -16.14 21.84
CA GLN A 860 11.30 -16.94 21.53
C GLN A 860 12.52 -16.56 22.38
N LEU A 861 12.67 -15.28 22.72
CA LEU A 861 13.75 -14.78 23.60
C LEU A 861 13.41 -14.86 25.10
N CYS A 862 12.13 -14.78 25.48
CA CYS A 862 11.69 -15.02 26.85
C CYS A 862 11.78 -16.50 27.24
N ARG A 863 11.82 -17.42 26.27
CA ARG A 863 11.91 -18.87 26.47
C ARG A 863 13.16 -19.26 27.27
N GLN A 864 12.99 -19.50 28.56
CA GLN A 864 14.00 -20.15 29.39
C GLN A 864 13.97 -21.67 29.18
N SER A 865 15.14 -22.31 29.08
CA SER A 865 15.29 -23.76 29.00
C SER A 865 15.17 -24.40 30.39
N GLN A 866 13.96 -24.39 30.96
CA GLN A 866 13.67 -25.04 32.23
C GLN A 866 13.55 -26.57 32.02
N SER A 867 14.43 -27.34 32.66
CA SER A 867 14.37 -28.80 32.62
C SER A 867 13.26 -29.32 33.54
N LEU A 868 12.16 -29.79 32.96
CA LEU A 868 11.09 -30.46 33.70
C LEU A 868 11.52 -31.90 34.04
N LEU A 869 11.09 -32.42 35.20
CA LEU A 869 11.37 -33.80 35.64
C LEU A 869 10.86 -34.86 34.65
N VAL A 870 9.82 -34.53 33.88
CA VAL A 870 9.36 -35.30 32.73
C VAL A 870 9.14 -34.32 31.60
N ALA A 871 9.78 -34.54 30.44
CA ALA A 871 9.59 -33.71 29.27
C ALA A 871 8.19 -33.93 28.67
N PRO A 872 7.42 -32.87 28.36
CA PRO A 872 6.12 -33.02 27.70
C PRO A 872 6.26 -33.60 26.30
N ALA A 873 5.21 -34.32 25.86
CA ALA A 873 5.11 -34.85 24.51
C ALA A 873 5.28 -33.74 23.46
N PRO A 874 5.97 -34.01 22.33
CA PRO A 874 6.11 -33.02 21.26
C PRO A 874 4.75 -32.61 20.70
N LEU A 875 4.63 -31.35 20.28
CA LEU A 875 3.44 -30.84 19.61
C LEU A 875 3.28 -31.50 18.23
N THR A 876 2.04 -31.78 17.84
CA THR A 876 1.69 -32.29 16.50
C THR A 876 0.83 -31.27 15.75
N ILE A 877 0.84 -31.31 14.42
CA ILE A 877 0.14 -30.36 13.55
C ILE A 877 -1.37 -30.39 13.83
N ARG A 878 -2.02 -31.57 13.72
CA ARG A 878 -3.40 -31.77 14.18
C ARG A 878 -3.59 -31.36 15.64
N GLY A 879 -2.69 -31.73 16.55
CA GLY A 879 -2.82 -31.44 17.97
C GLY A 879 -2.92 -29.93 18.26
N VAL A 880 -2.08 -29.11 17.64
CA VAL A 880 -2.13 -27.65 17.74
C VAL A 880 -3.42 -27.11 17.11
N TYR A 881 -3.80 -27.58 15.92
CA TYR A 881 -5.03 -27.18 15.23
C TYR A 881 -6.30 -27.47 16.05
N ASP A 882 -6.44 -28.69 16.57
CA ASP A 882 -7.59 -29.12 17.38
C ASP A 882 -7.66 -28.35 18.72
N ILE A 883 -6.52 -28.06 19.34
CA ILE A 883 -6.47 -27.26 20.56
C ILE A 883 -6.86 -25.80 20.27
N LEU A 884 -6.47 -25.23 19.12
CA LEU A 884 -6.91 -23.89 18.70
C LEU A 884 -8.43 -23.85 18.42
N ARG A 885 -9.01 -24.88 17.79
CA ARG A 885 -10.48 -24.99 17.64
C ARG A 885 -11.17 -25.15 19.00
N LYS A 886 -10.63 -25.98 19.90
CA LYS A 886 -11.10 -26.17 21.29
C LYS A 886 -11.04 -24.88 22.12
N ILE A 887 -10.06 -24.01 21.86
CA ILE A 887 -9.97 -22.66 22.43
C ILE A 887 -11.09 -21.75 21.92
N SER A 888 -11.38 -21.77 20.61
CA SER A 888 -12.36 -20.85 20.02
C SER A 888 -13.77 -21.00 20.62
N VAL A 889 -14.19 -22.24 20.88
CA VAL A 889 -15.51 -22.58 21.47
C VAL A 889 -15.61 -22.33 22.99
N GLN A 890 -14.54 -21.88 23.67
CA GLN A 890 -14.62 -21.57 25.10
C GLN A 890 -15.32 -20.21 25.36
N THR A 891 -16.59 -20.28 25.77
CA THR A 891 -17.43 -19.13 26.13
C THR A 891 -17.81 -19.11 27.62
N GLY A 892 -18.55 -18.08 28.04
CA GLY A 892 -19.10 -17.95 29.40
C GLY A 892 -18.08 -17.50 30.46
N SER A 893 -18.50 -17.50 31.72
CA SER A 893 -17.65 -17.08 32.84
C SER A 893 -16.40 -17.95 33.01
N ARG A 894 -15.31 -17.33 33.47
CA ARG A 894 -13.95 -17.93 33.62
C ARG A 894 -13.33 -18.50 32.33
N SER A 895 -13.95 -18.29 31.16
CA SER A 895 -13.42 -18.75 29.86
C SER A 895 -12.01 -18.23 29.56
N THR A 896 -11.72 -16.95 29.82
CA THR A 896 -10.39 -16.36 29.64
C THR A 896 -9.30 -17.10 30.43
N THR A 897 -9.61 -17.54 31.67
CA THR A 897 -8.70 -18.36 32.47
C THR A 897 -8.52 -19.74 31.86
N ARG A 898 -9.61 -20.41 31.45
CA ARG A 898 -9.52 -21.72 30.77
C ARG A 898 -8.67 -21.63 29.49
N LYS A 899 -8.84 -20.57 28.68
CA LYS A 899 -8.01 -20.29 27.50
C LYS A 899 -6.55 -20.06 27.87
N LYS A 900 -6.24 -19.21 28.86
CA LYS A 900 -4.86 -19.00 29.34
C LYS A 900 -4.18 -20.32 29.68
N ASN A 901 -4.81 -21.16 30.52
CA ASN A 901 -4.18 -22.40 30.98
C ASN A 901 -3.89 -23.37 29.82
N ILE A 902 -4.76 -23.44 28.80
CA ILE A 902 -4.51 -24.22 27.58
C ILE A 902 -3.32 -23.67 26.79
N ILE A 903 -3.19 -22.34 26.68
CA ILE A 903 -2.06 -21.68 26.01
C ILE A 903 -0.75 -21.95 26.76
N VAL A 904 -0.75 -21.87 28.10
CA VAL A 904 0.43 -22.17 28.93
C VAL A 904 0.89 -23.61 28.69
N ASN A 905 -0.03 -24.58 28.69
CA ASN A 905 0.33 -25.98 28.42
C ASN A 905 0.94 -26.19 27.02
N LEU A 906 0.45 -25.48 26.00
CA LEU A 906 1.08 -25.48 24.66
C LEU A 906 2.49 -24.86 24.70
N MET A 907 2.63 -23.67 25.30
CA MET A 907 3.90 -22.96 25.42
C MET A 907 4.99 -23.78 26.13
N CYS A 908 4.64 -24.48 27.22
CA CYS A 908 5.54 -25.38 27.93
C CYS A 908 5.92 -26.64 27.12
N SER A 909 5.13 -27.00 26.11
CA SER A 909 5.39 -28.17 25.24
C SER A 909 6.20 -27.83 23.98
N CYS A 910 6.29 -26.53 23.62
CA CYS A 910 7.04 -26.05 22.46
C CYS A 910 8.52 -26.44 22.49
N ARG A 911 9.11 -26.69 21.33
CA ARG A 911 10.52 -27.02 21.07
C ARG A 911 11.10 -26.04 20.04
N GLU A 912 12.40 -25.75 20.12
CA GLU A 912 13.09 -24.83 19.19
C GLU A 912 12.28 -23.55 18.88
N LYS A 913 11.93 -23.33 17.59
CA LYS A 913 11.17 -22.19 17.04
C LYS A 913 9.63 -22.32 17.14
N GLU A 914 9.08 -23.41 17.68
CA GLU A 914 7.61 -23.57 17.81
C GLU A 914 6.97 -22.44 18.65
N MET A 915 7.69 -21.91 19.65
CA MET A 915 7.21 -20.82 20.50
C MET A 915 6.93 -19.54 19.70
N LYS A 916 7.87 -19.13 18.82
CA LYS A 916 7.75 -17.99 17.91
C LYS A 916 6.45 -18.06 17.10
N PHE A 917 6.23 -19.18 16.42
CA PHE A 917 5.10 -19.33 15.50
C PHE A 917 3.76 -19.62 16.20
N LEU A 918 3.75 -20.38 17.30
CA LEU A 918 2.54 -20.55 18.12
C LEU A 918 2.02 -19.19 18.62
N VAL A 919 2.91 -18.34 19.16
CA VAL A 919 2.51 -17.01 19.67
C VAL A 919 2.02 -16.10 18.55
N ARG A 920 2.69 -16.12 17.39
CA ARG A 920 2.25 -15.40 16.19
C ARG A 920 0.87 -15.87 15.68
N THR A 921 0.58 -17.17 15.74
CA THR A 921 -0.76 -17.71 15.46
C THR A 921 -1.80 -17.24 16.49
N LEU A 922 -1.47 -17.27 17.79
CA LEU A 922 -2.38 -16.82 18.85
C LEU A 922 -2.72 -15.33 18.79
N VAL A 923 -1.81 -14.47 18.29
CA VAL A 923 -2.10 -13.05 18.01
C VAL A 923 -2.61 -12.80 16.58
N ARG A 924 -2.93 -13.86 15.83
CA ARG A 924 -3.44 -13.84 14.44
C ARG A 924 -2.55 -13.06 13.44
N ASN A 925 -1.23 -13.09 13.64
CA ASN A 925 -0.24 -12.44 12.78
C ASN A 925 0.99 -13.32 12.55
N LEU A 926 0.90 -14.28 11.63
CA LEU A 926 1.92 -15.33 11.39
C LEU A 926 3.26 -14.82 10.80
N ARG A 927 3.22 -13.69 10.08
CA ARG A 927 4.35 -12.96 9.44
C ARG A 927 5.21 -13.68 8.40
N ILE A 928 5.06 -14.98 8.16
CA ILE A 928 5.85 -15.78 7.19
C ILE A 928 5.78 -15.37 5.70
N GLY A 929 5.18 -14.23 5.33
CA GLY A 929 5.04 -13.77 3.94
C GLY A 929 4.09 -14.60 3.04
N ALA A 930 3.93 -15.90 3.29
CA ALA A 930 3.05 -16.79 2.54
C ALA A 930 1.55 -16.43 2.71
N MET A 931 0.80 -16.63 1.63
CA MET A 931 -0.66 -16.41 1.54
C MET A 931 -1.31 -17.52 0.72
N THR A 932 -2.64 -17.54 0.60
CA THR A 932 -3.41 -18.53 -0.20
C THR A 932 -2.83 -18.76 -1.60
N ARG A 933 -2.45 -17.70 -2.33
CA ARG A 933 -1.79 -17.75 -3.65
C ARG A 933 -0.33 -18.24 -3.62
N THR A 934 0.10 -18.88 -2.54
CA THR A 934 1.46 -19.42 -2.28
C THR A 934 1.35 -20.81 -1.67
N VAL A 935 0.49 -20.96 -0.66
CA VAL A 935 0.21 -22.23 0.04
C VAL A 935 -0.57 -23.21 -0.83
N LEU A 936 -1.64 -22.78 -1.52
CA LEU A 936 -2.43 -23.70 -2.35
C LEU A 936 -1.66 -24.17 -3.60
N PRO A 937 -0.92 -23.31 -4.34
CA PRO A 937 -0.01 -23.77 -5.40
C PRO A 937 1.10 -24.71 -4.89
N ALA A 938 1.63 -24.50 -3.68
CA ALA A 938 2.62 -25.40 -3.10
C ALA A 938 2.05 -26.80 -2.81
N LEU A 939 0.79 -26.90 -2.35
CA LEU A 939 0.11 -28.19 -2.19
C LEU A 939 -0.22 -28.84 -3.53
N ALA A 940 -0.69 -28.06 -4.53
CA ALA A 940 -0.93 -28.56 -5.89
C ALA A 940 0.36 -29.14 -6.51
N GLN A 941 1.48 -28.43 -6.39
CA GLN A 941 2.80 -28.92 -6.79
C GLN A 941 3.18 -30.20 -6.03
N ALA A 942 2.99 -30.23 -4.72
CA ALA A 942 3.33 -31.40 -3.90
C ALA A 942 2.54 -32.66 -4.32
N ILE A 943 1.26 -32.50 -4.65
CA ILE A 943 0.40 -33.58 -5.16
C ILE A 943 0.88 -34.04 -6.55
N ALA A 944 1.08 -33.12 -7.49
CA ALA A 944 1.56 -33.46 -8.84
C ALA A 944 2.93 -34.16 -8.82
N MET A 945 3.85 -33.74 -7.94
CA MET A 945 5.15 -34.37 -7.74
C MET A 945 5.07 -35.75 -7.08
N ASN A 946 4.00 -36.04 -6.31
CA ASN A 946 3.81 -37.33 -5.65
C ASN A 946 3.15 -38.38 -6.56
N SER A 947 2.38 -37.95 -7.56
CA SER A 947 1.59 -38.84 -8.44
C SER A 947 2.35 -39.52 -9.59
N CYS A 948 3.66 -39.26 -9.75
CA CYS A 948 4.58 -39.92 -10.71
C CYS A 948 4.07 -40.13 -12.15
N SER A 949 4.26 -39.12 -13.01
CA SER A 949 4.33 -39.29 -14.47
C SER A 949 5.47 -38.46 -15.10
N SER A 950 5.68 -38.60 -16.40
CA SER A 950 6.70 -37.88 -17.17
C SER A 950 6.25 -36.48 -17.61
N GLU A 951 4.95 -36.19 -17.61
CA GLU A 951 4.34 -34.94 -18.09
C GLU A 951 4.28 -33.89 -16.97
N ARG A 952 5.44 -33.49 -16.44
CA ARG A 952 5.52 -32.82 -15.13
C ARG A 952 5.16 -31.32 -15.15
N ILE A 953 5.63 -30.57 -16.14
CA ILE A 953 5.69 -29.09 -16.05
C ILE A 953 4.34 -28.42 -16.31
N GLU A 954 3.62 -28.82 -17.37
CA GLU A 954 2.32 -28.22 -17.70
C GLU A 954 1.24 -28.58 -16.67
N ASN A 955 1.15 -29.87 -16.31
CA ASN A 955 0.19 -30.35 -15.30
C ASN A 955 0.35 -29.64 -13.96
N ILE A 956 1.59 -29.33 -13.53
CA ILE A 956 1.86 -28.51 -12.33
C ILE A 956 1.28 -27.09 -12.47
N LYS A 957 1.49 -26.43 -13.61
CA LYS A 957 1.05 -25.05 -13.87
C LYS A 957 -0.49 -24.99 -13.90
N THR A 958 -1.14 -25.94 -14.57
CA THR A 958 -2.61 -26.08 -14.67
C THR A 958 -3.28 -26.41 -13.33
N LEU A 959 -2.81 -27.45 -12.62
CA LEU A 959 -3.37 -27.84 -11.32
C LEU A 959 -3.25 -26.71 -10.27
N SER A 960 -2.12 -25.98 -10.28
CA SER A 960 -1.91 -24.81 -9.41
C SER A 960 -2.91 -23.68 -9.68
N ALA A 961 -3.37 -23.51 -10.92
CA ALA A 961 -4.41 -22.56 -11.27
C ALA A 961 -5.79 -23.05 -10.84
N ALA A 962 -6.16 -24.30 -11.19
CA ALA A 962 -7.45 -24.90 -10.86
C ALA A 962 -7.76 -24.88 -9.36
N VAL A 963 -6.79 -25.21 -8.49
CA VAL A 963 -6.99 -25.18 -7.03
C VAL A 963 -7.18 -23.74 -6.50
N VAL A 964 -6.52 -22.75 -7.10
CA VAL A 964 -6.68 -21.34 -6.72
C VAL A 964 -8.02 -20.78 -7.22
N GLU A 965 -8.48 -21.20 -8.39
CA GLU A 965 -9.81 -20.87 -8.93
C GLU A 965 -10.92 -21.48 -8.07
N ALA A 966 -10.83 -22.79 -7.81
CA ALA A 966 -11.76 -23.50 -6.94
C ALA A 966 -11.86 -22.87 -5.53
N TYR A 967 -10.75 -22.37 -4.96
CA TYR A 967 -10.79 -21.62 -3.70
C TYR A 967 -11.51 -20.26 -3.80
N ASN A 968 -11.53 -19.61 -4.97
CA ASN A 968 -12.29 -18.37 -5.15
C ASN A 968 -13.80 -18.67 -5.21
N ILE A 969 -14.18 -19.79 -5.84
CA ILE A 969 -15.56 -20.28 -5.96
C ILE A 969 -16.06 -20.79 -4.59
N ILE A 970 -15.36 -21.78 -4.00
CA ILE A 970 -15.64 -22.34 -2.68
C ILE A 970 -14.43 -22.10 -1.76
N PRO A 971 -14.38 -21.00 -0.99
CA PRO A 971 -13.29 -20.71 -0.05
C PRO A 971 -13.33 -21.55 1.26
N ASP A 972 -13.83 -22.78 1.17
CA ASP A 972 -13.89 -23.75 2.26
C ASP A 972 -12.83 -24.85 2.05
N LEU A 973 -11.88 -24.93 2.97
CA LEU A 973 -10.77 -25.89 2.92
C LEU A 973 -11.20 -27.28 3.40
N ASN A 974 -12.28 -27.40 4.19
CA ASN A 974 -12.88 -28.68 4.58
C ASN A 974 -13.47 -29.41 3.37
N ILE A 975 -13.86 -28.68 2.32
CA ILE A 975 -14.35 -29.24 1.05
C ILE A 975 -13.20 -29.35 0.05
N LEU A 976 -12.48 -28.26 -0.20
CA LEU A 976 -11.46 -28.19 -1.25
C LEU A 976 -10.31 -29.19 -1.03
N ILE A 977 -9.79 -29.32 0.20
CA ILE A 977 -8.58 -30.11 0.44
C ILE A 977 -8.87 -31.62 0.37
N PRO A 978 -9.93 -32.19 0.98
CA PRO A 978 -10.25 -33.61 0.79
C PRO A 978 -10.55 -33.97 -0.68
N MET A 979 -11.27 -33.13 -1.42
CA MET A 979 -11.58 -33.38 -2.83
C MET A 979 -10.31 -33.33 -3.71
N LEU A 980 -9.39 -32.39 -3.43
CA LEU A 980 -8.08 -32.31 -4.07
C LEU A 980 -7.19 -33.53 -3.76
N LEU A 981 -7.23 -34.03 -2.52
CA LEU A 981 -6.52 -35.27 -2.14
C LEU A 981 -7.14 -36.53 -2.78
N GLU A 982 -8.46 -36.52 -3.04
CA GLU A 982 -9.16 -37.64 -3.69
C GLU A 982 -8.87 -37.73 -5.20
N LYS A 983 -8.93 -36.60 -5.93
CA LYS A 983 -8.68 -36.60 -7.39
C LYS A 983 -7.21 -36.48 -7.78
N GLY A 984 -6.36 -36.00 -6.87
CA GLY A 984 -4.93 -35.80 -7.13
C GLY A 984 -4.68 -34.88 -8.32
N THR A 985 -3.99 -35.39 -9.34
CA THR A 985 -3.71 -34.68 -10.59
C THR A 985 -4.92 -34.51 -11.51
N LEU A 986 -6.01 -35.26 -11.30
CA LEU A 986 -7.25 -35.16 -12.08
C LEU A 986 -8.23 -34.09 -11.54
N PHE A 987 -7.77 -33.21 -10.65
CA PHE A 987 -8.58 -32.13 -10.10
C PHE A 987 -8.79 -31.00 -11.13
N SER A 988 -10.06 -30.72 -11.47
CA SER A 988 -10.51 -29.53 -12.19
C SER A 988 -11.26 -28.60 -11.24
N SER A 989 -11.24 -27.29 -11.49
CA SER A 989 -12.08 -26.31 -10.79
C SER A 989 -13.57 -26.57 -10.99
N GLU A 990 -13.96 -27.17 -12.12
CA GLU A 990 -15.33 -27.60 -12.45
C GLU A 990 -15.88 -28.65 -11.47
N ALA A 991 -15.02 -29.36 -10.73
CA ALA A 991 -15.44 -30.32 -9.73
C ALA A 991 -16.09 -29.68 -8.48
N LEU A 992 -16.07 -28.35 -8.36
CA LEU A 992 -16.60 -27.60 -7.22
C LEU A 992 -17.48 -26.42 -7.69
N LEU A 993 -18.79 -26.67 -7.76
CA LEU A 993 -19.81 -25.70 -8.20
C LEU A 993 -20.10 -24.61 -7.16
N MET A 994 -20.66 -23.47 -7.60
CA MET A 994 -21.18 -22.44 -6.70
C MET A 994 -22.41 -22.96 -5.93
N VAL A 995 -22.36 -22.94 -4.59
CA VAL A 995 -23.46 -23.42 -3.72
C VAL A 995 -24.01 -22.28 -2.85
N PRO A 996 -25.30 -21.91 -2.98
CA PRO A 996 -25.95 -20.96 -2.07
C PRO A 996 -25.80 -21.40 -0.60
N GLY A 997 -25.23 -20.52 0.23
CA GLY A 997 -24.90 -20.82 1.64
C GLY A 997 -23.40 -20.82 1.95
N VAL A 998 -22.53 -20.99 0.95
CA VAL A 998 -21.07 -20.78 1.07
C VAL A 998 -20.69 -19.53 0.27
N PRO A 999 -20.05 -18.50 0.87
CA PRO A 999 -19.76 -17.26 0.17
C PRO A 999 -18.59 -17.39 -0.81
N ILE A 1000 -18.77 -16.82 -2.00
CA ILE A 1000 -17.78 -16.74 -3.08
C ILE A 1000 -16.82 -15.57 -2.81
N LYS A 1001 -15.53 -15.69 -3.12
CA LYS A 1001 -14.59 -14.56 -2.96
C LYS A 1001 -14.92 -13.44 -3.97
N PRO A 1002 -15.24 -12.21 -3.52
CA PRO A 1002 -15.83 -11.19 -4.37
C PRO A 1002 -14.84 -10.62 -5.40
N MET A 1003 -15.34 -10.28 -6.58
CA MET A 1003 -14.58 -9.57 -7.62
C MET A 1003 -14.07 -8.22 -7.10
N LEU A 1004 -12.79 -7.92 -7.36
CA LEU A 1004 -12.11 -6.73 -6.86
C LEU A 1004 -11.77 -5.77 -8.01
N ALA A 1005 -12.11 -4.48 -7.85
CA ALA A 1005 -11.78 -3.44 -8.80
C ALA A 1005 -10.28 -3.08 -8.78
N LYS A 1006 -9.70 -2.85 -9.96
CA LYS A 1006 -8.39 -2.22 -10.16
C LYS A 1006 -8.58 -0.70 -10.16
N ILE A 1007 -7.69 0.04 -9.49
CA ILE A 1007 -7.73 1.51 -9.49
C ILE A 1007 -7.27 2.02 -10.86
N ALA A 1008 -8.08 2.87 -11.49
CA ALA A 1008 -7.70 3.67 -12.65
C ALA A 1008 -7.61 5.16 -12.25
N ASN A 1009 -6.66 5.87 -12.84
CA ASN A 1009 -6.36 7.28 -12.52
C ASN A 1009 -7.06 8.28 -13.45
N GLY A 1010 -7.92 7.83 -14.36
CA GLY A 1010 -8.72 8.66 -15.27
C GLY A 1010 -9.38 7.85 -16.38
N ALA A 1011 -10.36 8.44 -17.07
CA ALA A 1011 -11.14 7.78 -18.12
C ALA A 1011 -10.27 7.23 -19.26
N SER A 1012 -9.22 7.95 -19.67
CA SER A 1012 -8.28 7.49 -20.72
C SER A 1012 -7.57 6.18 -20.37
N GLN A 1013 -7.36 5.89 -19.08
CA GLN A 1013 -6.81 4.60 -18.65
C GLN A 1013 -7.85 3.48 -18.72
N ILE A 1014 -9.12 3.79 -18.45
CA ILE A 1014 -10.24 2.85 -18.58
C ILE A 1014 -10.43 2.47 -20.05
N LEU A 1015 -10.51 3.46 -20.94
CA LEU A 1015 -10.59 3.29 -22.39
C LEU A 1015 -9.39 2.50 -22.93
N LYS A 1016 -8.15 2.79 -22.49
CA LYS A 1016 -6.97 1.98 -22.87
C LYS A 1016 -6.95 0.56 -22.25
N THR A 1017 -7.74 0.28 -21.21
CA THR A 1017 -7.79 -1.07 -20.58
C THR A 1017 -8.87 -1.96 -21.20
N PHE A 1018 -9.97 -1.38 -21.69
CA PHE A 1018 -11.05 -2.11 -22.35
C PHE A 1018 -10.97 -2.07 -23.88
N GLU A 1019 -10.27 -1.09 -24.44
CA GLU A 1019 -10.10 -0.89 -25.89
C GLU A 1019 -11.48 -0.82 -26.58
N ASN A 1020 -11.73 -1.66 -27.59
CA ASN A 1020 -13.00 -1.70 -28.31
C ASN A 1020 -14.06 -2.62 -27.65
N LYS A 1021 -13.92 -2.96 -26.36
CA LYS A 1021 -14.88 -3.79 -25.63
C LYS A 1021 -15.88 -2.92 -24.89
N ALA A 1022 -17.17 -3.24 -25.02
CA ALA A 1022 -18.23 -2.63 -24.24
C ALA A 1022 -17.98 -2.82 -22.72
N PHE A 1023 -18.27 -1.78 -21.93
CA PHE A 1023 -18.21 -1.79 -20.47
C PHE A 1023 -19.36 -0.93 -19.91
N THR A 1024 -19.79 -1.25 -18.69
CA THR A 1024 -20.81 -0.46 -17.96
C THR A 1024 -20.17 0.46 -16.91
N CYS A 1025 -20.90 1.51 -16.53
CA CYS A 1025 -20.48 2.52 -15.56
C CYS A 1025 -21.48 2.59 -14.39
N GLU A 1026 -21.18 1.86 -13.31
CA GLU A 1026 -22.03 1.79 -12.12
C GLU A 1026 -21.65 2.82 -11.03
N TYR A 1027 -22.64 3.28 -10.26
CA TYR A 1027 -22.40 4.11 -9.08
C TYR A 1027 -21.66 3.33 -7.99
N LYS A 1028 -20.42 3.73 -7.67
CA LYS A 1028 -19.63 3.10 -6.60
C LYS A 1028 -20.01 3.59 -5.19
N TYR A 1029 -21.22 3.21 -4.74
CA TYR A 1029 -21.84 3.54 -3.44
C TYR A 1029 -20.88 3.43 -2.22
N ASP A 1030 -21.12 4.26 -1.19
CA ASP A 1030 -20.36 4.26 0.08
C ASP A 1030 -21.12 3.49 1.18
N GLY A 1031 -21.00 2.15 1.19
CA GLY A 1031 -21.75 1.30 2.09
C GLY A 1031 -20.97 0.09 2.61
N GLN A 1032 -21.69 -0.99 2.88
CA GLN A 1032 -21.13 -2.27 3.29
C GLN A 1032 -21.49 -3.34 2.26
N ARG A 1033 -20.53 -3.75 1.44
CA ARG A 1033 -20.70 -4.88 0.49
C ARG A 1033 -21.20 -6.13 1.22
N ALA A 1034 -22.27 -6.67 0.69
CA ALA A 1034 -23.05 -7.77 1.23
C ALA A 1034 -23.36 -8.76 0.10
N GLN A 1035 -22.88 -10.00 0.26
CA GLN A 1035 -23.20 -11.09 -0.65
C GLN A 1035 -24.42 -11.83 -0.08
N ILE A 1036 -25.54 -11.81 -0.80
CA ILE A 1036 -26.85 -12.27 -0.32
C ILE A 1036 -27.18 -13.59 -1.02
N HIS A 1037 -27.32 -14.68 -0.25
CA HIS A 1037 -27.66 -16.01 -0.76
C HIS A 1037 -29.08 -16.36 -0.34
N ARG A 1038 -29.91 -16.82 -1.29
CA ARG A 1038 -31.19 -17.51 -1.01
C ARG A 1038 -31.00 -19.01 -1.23
N LEU A 1039 -31.29 -19.80 -0.21
CA LEU A 1039 -31.27 -21.26 -0.23
C LEU A 1039 -32.67 -21.80 -0.59
N ALA A 1040 -32.74 -23.07 -1.03
CA ALA A 1040 -33.98 -23.69 -1.52
C ALA A 1040 -35.06 -23.88 -0.45
N ASP A 1041 -34.71 -23.80 0.83
CA ASP A 1041 -35.63 -23.77 1.97
C ASP A 1041 -36.22 -22.36 2.23
N GLY A 1042 -35.87 -21.37 1.40
CA GLY A 1042 -36.21 -19.96 1.60
C GLY A 1042 -35.38 -19.26 2.69
N THR A 1043 -34.32 -19.89 3.21
CA THR A 1043 -33.39 -19.24 4.14
C THR A 1043 -32.49 -18.25 3.38
N VAL A 1044 -32.35 -17.04 3.94
CA VAL A 1044 -31.46 -16.00 3.42
C VAL A 1044 -30.21 -15.92 4.29
N HIS A 1045 -29.05 -15.81 3.65
CA HIS A 1045 -27.76 -15.56 4.32
C HIS A 1045 -27.09 -14.32 3.73
N VAL A 1046 -26.44 -13.52 4.57
CA VAL A 1046 -25.78 -12.26 4.17
C VAL A 1046 -24.34 -12.28 4.64
N PHE A 1047 -23.38 -12.32 3.72
CA PHE A 1047 -21.95 -12.40 4.01
C PHE A 1047 -21.23 -11.07 3.76
N SER A 1048 -20.19 -10.80 4.55
CA SER A 1048 -19.32 -9.64 4.36
C SER A 1048 -18.42 -9.80 3.11
N ARG A 1049 -17.80 -8.70 2.68
CA ARG A 1049 -16.70 -8.69 1.70
C ARG A 1049 -15.58 -9.73 1.96
N ASN A 1050 -15.35 -10.15 3.20
CA ASN A 1050 -14.32 -11.15 3.51
C ASN A 1050 -14.86 -12.59 3.48
N GLY A 1051 -16.18 -12.77 3.55
CA GLY A 1051 -16.88 -14.04 3.74
C GLY A 1051 -17.45 -14.26 5.15
N ASP A 1052 -17.35 -13.28 6.05
CA ASP A 1052 -17.89 -13.40 7.42
C ASP A 1052 -19.44 -13.45 7.36
N LYS A 1053 -20.09 -14.36 8.10
CA LYS A 1053 -21.56 -14.46 8.09
C LYS A 1053 -22.19 -13.34 8.94
N THR A 1054 -22.85 -12.39 8.29
CA THR A 1054 -23.41 -11.16 8.90
C THR A 1054 -24.94 -11.11 8.94
N THR A 1055 -25.65 -12.20 8.63
CA THR A 1055 -27.13 -12.26 8.57
C THR A 1055 -27.83 -11.62 9.78
N SER A 1056 -27.35 -11.85 11.02
CA SER A 1056 -27.96 -11.30 12.24
C SER A 1056 -27.80 -9.78 12.43
N ARG A 1057 -26.94 -9.12 11.64
CA ARG A 1057 -26.81 -7.66 11.57
C ARG A 1057 -27.90 -7.01 10.71
N PHE A 1058 -28.49 -7.75 9.77
CA PHE A 1058 -29.39 -7.25 8.73
C PHE A 1058 -30.73 -8.02 8.63
N PRO A 1059 -31.52 -8.14 9.72
CA PRO A 1059 -32.82 -8.83 9.68
C PRO A 1059 -33.87 -8.08 8.84
N ASP A 1060 -33.76 -6.76 8.74
CA ASP A 1060 -34.52 -5.91 7.81
C ASP A 1060 -34.25 -6.30 6.34
N LEU A 1061 -32.98 -6.41 5.93
CA LEU A 1061 -32.61 -6.85 4.59
C LEU A 1061 -33.10 -8.28 4.31
N VAL A 1062 -33.00 -9.18 5.29
CA VAL A 1062 -33.52 -10.55 5.17
C VAL A 1062 -35.03 -10.56 4.94
N ASN A 1063 -35.79 -9.69 5.62
CA ASN A 1063 -37.23 -9.55 5.39
C ASN A 1063 -37.54 -8.92 4.03
N THR A 1064 -36.90 -7.80 3.67
CA THR A 1064 -37.08 -7.15 2.36
C THR A 1064 -36.76 -8.10 1.21
N ILE A 1065 -35.72 -8.94 1.32
CA ILE A 1065 -35.41 -9.97 0.32
C ILE A 1065 -36.51 -11.05 0.27
N LYS A 1066 -37.10 -11.44 1.40
CA LYS A 1066 -38.23 -12.41 1.43
C LYS A 1066 -39.55 -11.82 0.93
N GLU A 1067 -39.76 -10.53 1.08
CA GLU A 1067 -40.98 -9.81 0.68
C GLU A 1067 -40.96 -9.39 -0.80
N LEU A 1068 -39.79 -9.09 -1.37
CA LEU A 1068 -39.63 -8.62 -2.75
C LEU A 1068 -39.09 -9.67 -3.74
N CYS A 1069 -38.72 -10.86 -3.28
CA CYS A 1069 -38.27 -11.94 -4.18
C CYS A 1069 -39.44 -12.48 -5.00
N ASP A 1070 -39.26 -12.54 -6.32
CA ASP A 1070 -40.16 -13.28 -7.21
C ASP A 1070 -40.25 -14.76 -6.76
N PRO A 1071 -41.46 -15.36 -6.68
CA PRO A 1071 -41.63 -16.77 -6.32
C PRO A 1071 -40.79 -17.74 -7.19
N ALA A 1072 -40.55 -17.43 -8.47
CA ALA A 1072 -39.78 -18.27 -9.39
C ALA A 1072 -38.27 -18.25 -9.13
N ALA A 1073 -37.74 -17.26 -8.39
CA ALA A 1073 -36.31 -17.14 -8.10
C ALA A 1073 -35.87 -18.01 -6.91
N GLU A 1074 -36.12 -19.32 -6.97
CA GLU A 1074 -36.00 -20.28 -5.86
C GLU A 1074 -34.67 -20.18 -5.07
N THR A 1075 -33.54 -20.11 -5.78
CA THR A 1075 -32.21 -19.91 -5.17
C THR A 1075 -31.39 -18.90 -5.97
N PHE A 1076 -30.52 -18.15 -5.29
CA PHE A 1076 -29.62 -17.20 -5.94
C PHE A 1076 -28.44 -16.80 -5.05
N ILE A 1077 -27.46 -16.14 -5.67
CA ILE A 1077 -26.40 -15.39 -5.01
C ILE A 1077 -26.33 -13.99 -5.65
N LEU A 1078 -26.57 -12.95 -4.86
CA LEU A 1078 -26.44 -11.55 -5.26
C LEU A 1078 -25.20 -10.92 -4.60
N ASP A 1079 -24.58 -9.95 -5.27
CA ASP A 1079 -23.49 -9.14 -4.74
C ASP A 1079 -23.95 -7.67 -4.77
N ALA A 1080 -24.09 -7.04 -3.60
CA ALA A 1080 -24.74 -5.74 -3.45
C ALA A 1080 -24.02 -4.86 -2.42
N GLU A 1081 -24.21 -3.54 -2.47
CA GLU A 1081 -23.75 -2.62 -1.43
C GLU A 1081 -24.93 -2.23 -0.53
N VAL A 1082 -24.90 -2.58 0.75
CA VAL A 1082 -25.89 -2.07 1.72
C VAL A 1082 -25.52 -0.64 2.09
N VAL A 1083 -26.41 0.32 1.83
CA VAL A 1083 -26.22 1.75 2.14
C VAL A 1083 -27.25 2.17 3.20
N ALA A 1084 -26.89 3.12 4.08
CA ALA A 1084 -27.85 3.71 5.00
C ALA A 1084 -28.69 4.80 4.29
N ILE A 1085 -29.95 4.98 4.68
CA ILE A 1085 -30.89 5.91 4.04
C ILE A 1085 -31.63 6.78 5.06
N ASP A 1086 -31.91 8.03 4.69
CA ASP A 1086 -32.71 8.98 5.47
C ASP A 1086 -34.18 8.90 5.06
N ARG A 1087 -34.98 8.16 5.85
CA ARG A 1087 -36.42 7.97 5.57
C ARG A 1087 -37.29 9.20 5.82
N LYS A 1088 -36.75 10.30 6.37
CA LYS A 1088 -37.51 11.57 6.52
C LYS A 1088 -37.17 12.57 5.43
N ASN A 1089 -35.88 12.76 5.16
CA ASN A 1089 -35.40 13.73 4.18
C ASN A 1089 -35.35 13.09 2.78
N GLY A 1090 -36.51 12.66 2.27
CA GLY A 1090 -36.69 12.24 0.88
C GLY A 1090 -35.99 10.95 0.45
N GLY A 1091 -35.53 10.10 1.37
CA GLY A 1091 -34.82 8.85 1.03
C GLY A 1091 -33.31 9.01 0.79
N ASN A 1092 -32.75 10.20 1.02
CA ASN A 1092 -31.35 10.53 0.74
C ASN A 1092 -30.36 9.51 1.34
N LEU A 1093 -29.33 9.16 0.58
CA LEU A 1093 -28.26 8.26 1.03
C LEU A 1093 -27.46 8.87 2.18
N LYS A 1094 -27.05 8.02 3.13
CA LYS A 1094 -26.17 8.34 4.26
C LYS A 1094 -24.81 7.68 4.10
N SER A 1095 -23.82 8.19 4.83
CA SER A 1095 -22.44 7.73 4.77
C SER A 1095 -22.24 6.31 5.34
N PHE A 1096 -21.16 5.65 4.92
CA PHE A 1096 -20.72 4.40 5.55
C PHE A 1096 -20.48 4.57 7.07
N GLN A 1097 -20.10 5.77 7.54
CA GLN A 1097 -19.88 6.01 8.97
C GLN A 1097 -21.18 5.87 9.77
N GLU A 1098 -22.29 6.41 9.25
CA GLU A 1098 -23.62 6.27 9.85
C GLU A 1098 -24.08 4.80 9.84
N LEU A 1099 -23.91 4.08 8.73
CA LEU A 1099 -24.17 2.64 8.63
C LEU A 1099 -23.30 1.82 9.60
N SER A 1100 -22.04 2.22 9.83
CA SER A 1100 -21.14 1.53 10.74
C SER A 1100 -21.59 1.61 12.22
N SER A 1101 -22.39 2.63 12.57
CA SER A 1101 -22.95 2.85 13.92
C SER A 1101 -24.12 1.92 14.29
N ARG A 1102 -24.63 1.17 13.30
CA ARG A 1102 -25.61 0.09 13.46
C ARG A 1102 -25.03 -1.03 14.32
N GLU A 1103 -25.86 -1.67 15.15
CA GLU A 1103 -25.44 -2.80 15.97
C GLU A 1103 -24.98 -4.01 15.13
N ARG A 1104 -24.17 -4.89 15.71
CA ARG A 1104 -23.60 -6.05 15.00
C ARG A 1104 -24.36 -7.36 15.20
N GLY A 1105 -25.33 -7.39 16.12
CA GLY A 1105 -25.97 -8.61 16.60
C GLY A 1105 -25.01 -9.51 17.39
N ASN A 1106 -25.50 -10.69 17.79
CA ASN A 1106 -24.67 -11.78 18.33
C ASN A 1106 -25.07 -13.10 17.64
N LYS A 1107 -24.29 -14.16 17.81
CA LYS A 1107 -24.60 -15.50 17.28
C LYS A 1107 -25.88 -16.07 17.90
N ASP A 1108 -26.19 -15.66 19.13
CA ASP A 1108 -27.33 -16.14 19.94
C ASP A 1108 -28.50 -15.14 20.02
N SER A 1109 -28.42 -13.98 19.34
CA SER A 1109 -29.49 -12.97 19.37
C SER A 1109 -29.54 -12.11 18.09
N LEU A 1110 -30.68 -12.16 17.41
CA LEU A 1110 -31.03 -11.20 16.35
C LEU A 1110 -31.30 -9.82 16.95
N ILE A 1111 -31.00 -8.77 16.17
CA ILE A 1111 -31.42 -7.40 16.50
C ILE A 1111 -32.94 -7.33 16.24
N SER A 1112 -33.75 -6.85 17.21
CA SER A 1112 -35.18 -6.60 16.91
C SER A 1112 -35.30 -5.49 15.87
N ILE A 1113 -36.26 -5.61 14.96
CA ILE A 1113 -36.48 -4.63 13.89
C ILE A 1113 -36.77 -3.25 14.49
N ASP A 1114 -37.49 -3.20 15.62
CA ASP A 1114 -37.81 -1.99 16.39
C ASP A 1114 -36.58 -1.33 17.05
N ASN A 1115 -35.52 -2.11 17.28
CA ASN A 1115 -34.26 -1.65 17.86
C ASN A 1115 -33.23 -1.23 16.78
N ILE A 1116 -33.53 -1.44 15.49
CA ILE A 1116 -32.71 -0.89 14.42
C ILE A 1116 -32.81 0.63 14.51
N LYS A 1117 -31.66 1.30 14.59
CA LYS A 1117 -31.58 2.77 14.47
C LYS A 1117 -32.04 3.20 13.08
N VAL A 1118 -33.34 3.46 12.95
CA VAL A 1118 -33.83 4.45 11.99
C VAL A 1118 -33.14 5.77 12.37
N LEU A 1119 -32.39 6.34 11.44
CA LEU A 1119 -31.80 7.66 11.61
C LEU A 1119 -32.94 8.68 11.41
N TYR A 1120 -33.55 9.03 12.55
CA TYR A 1120 -34.66 9.99 12.70
C TYR A 1120 -34.19 11.44 12.69
#